data_AF-A0A8C4U9K2-F1
#
_entry.id   AF-A0A8C4U9K2-F1
#
_cell.length_a   1.000
_cell.length_b   1.000
_cell.length_c   1.000
_cell.angle_alpha   90.00
_cell.angle_beta   90.00
_cell.angle_gamma   90.00
#
_symmetry.space_group_name_H-M   'P 1'
#
loop_
_entity.id
_entity.type
_entity.pdbx_description
1 polymer ?
#
loop_
_entity_poly.entity_id
_entity_poly.type
_entity_poly.pdbx_seq_one_letter_code
_entity_poly.pdbx_strand_id
1 'polypeptide(L)'
;LQSMQSCSYQNYPRFLLIFFQNVLSGVYHSMVLSAASTSLTDAQLFCRQTCSRDVCCDGFILSQIALDRGTILCSVMSSTDVLICNANGWSPAPTSVIGGICKGVNYEEKEKMFSFTLGGQVFRGKAERNFTTFQQIYLWRGELSHGSCCKSLMDCRQWQMYSTKDLFYLMDSNQVQSDQNHSLPYQQYWIFRQKYSAEEAVLWCLTRCAQEDEFCRMADLQNTTETYFVCNLYPEAQICDGSTDQIPENCQTVLPWQPQILYHKIVTLKSSVKSFYTRVPFQKVTGISVRNKTDMSRKAVSDGFFECERWCDADPCCTGFGFFNDSQLSGGKIVCLTLNSLGIQTCAEETRSAWKVLNCSSPDAEVRIHPFGWYQKPEYLDTWQPLNVSSVLMDSSISDFEVAQISRDIANDFSTARNFCLSACSKNQSCTMVTLEILPSAVRCLFYPDTQICTHGLQGHSCRVLLKEPATYIYRRKDLFLPISESDLTPSVYIPSHGDLMGKSQVIHIGSEWRNISQFLGIPYAAPPLADRRFSPPEPFAWVEAWNATVARAACWQPGDGEAPSHFVSEDCLYLNVFVPATTVKKMPVLLFFHNGGSYNAEAGKTTIDGSYLAAISNVIVVTANYRVGVFGFLSTGSPEVRGNAGLLDQLAALKWVHQNIAGFGGDPSRVSLGADRGGADVTSIHLLTETVDTNLFRRVVLMGGSAFSPASIITMRRAQTQAAVLAEDVGCPSSTSEEIVACLRQLPARVLNDAQTKLLAISGPFQYWGPVRDGIYLREPLAKALQRPQLWKVDLLIGSAQQDGLISRAKAIKKFEESQGRANSKTAFYQALQNSLGGEDSNSFIEDAATWYYSLEHSTDDYSSFSRALENATRDQFITCPIINMASHWAAASRGNVFMYHVPENSSQSQELLLDVQYAFGLPFYPKYEEQFTVEEKSLSLQIMQYISNFVNSGNPNYPHSFSKRMSGAMPLWPMYLPNDDGDNYKEFTASLPTRKALKKADCSFWSNYIRRVKTSTGKESEEQDKFYPLSGCNCGF
;
A
#
# COMPACT_ATOMS: atom_id res chain seq x y z
N LEU A 1 -42.36 -30.87 5.46
CA LEU A 1 -43.70 -31.50 5.49
C LEU A 1 -43.53 -33.02 5.47
N GLN A 2 -43.22 -33.59 6.64
CA GLN A 2 -43.37 -35.01 6.97
C GLN A 2 -44.57 -35.11 7.94
N SER A 3 -45.20 -36.29 7.96
CA SER A 3 -46.33 -36.72 8.81
C SER A 3 -47.74 -36.19 8.50
N MET A 4 -48.49 -36.94 7.68
CA MET A 4 -49.73 -37.59 8.11
C MET A 4 -50.23 -38.60 7.04
N GLN A 5 -50.14 -39.88 7.41
CA GLN A 5 -50.96 -41.03 6.96
C GLN A 5 -52.46 -40.70 7.16
N SER A 6 -53.50 -41.30 6.59
CA SER A 6 -53.76 -42.54 5.85
C SER A 6 -55.22 -42.47 5.40
N CYS A 7 -55.56 -42.96 4.22
CA CYS A 7 -56.71 -43.84 4.02
C CYS A 7 -56.68 -44.44 2.62
N SER A 8 -57.02 -45.73 2.57
CA SER A 8 -56.90 -46.70 1.48
C SER A 8 -57.50 -46.26 0.15
N TYR A 9 -56.89 -46.65 -0.97
CA TYR A 9 -57.55 -47.44 -2.03
C TYR A 9 -56.51 -47.94 -3.06
N GLN A 10 -56.32 -49.27 -3.08
CA GLN A 10 -55.93 -50.17 -4.19
C GLN A 10 -54.67 -49.89 -5.06
N ASN A 11 -53.72 -50.85 -5.00
CA ASN A 11 -52.71 -51.25 -6.00
C ASN A 11 -52.35 -50.24 -7.12
N TYR A 12 -51.54 -49.21 -6.81
CA TYR A 12 -50.82 -48.44 -7.83
C TYR A 12 -49.32 -48.73 -7.79
N PRO A 13 -48.65 -48.94 -8.95
CA PRO A 13 -47.22 -49.21 -9.02
C PRO A 13 -46.34 -48.09 -8.43
N ARG A 14 -45.18 -48.45 -7.86
CA ARG A 14 -44.18 -47.51 -7.30
C ARG A 14 -43.25 -47.00 -8.41
N PHE A 15 -43.17 -45.68 -8.56
CA PHE A 15 -42.22 -44.99 -9.43
C PHE A 15 -41.15 -44.27 -8.59
N LEU A 16 -39.89 -44.28 -9.04
CA LEU A 16 -38.75 -43.61 -8.40
C LEU A 16 -38.31 -42.40 -9.24
N LEU A 17 -38.12 -41.26 -8.58
CA LEU A 17 -37.46 -40.10 -9.16
C LEU A 17 -35.97 -40.41 -9.31
N ILE A 18 -35.43 -40.21 -10.52
CA ILE A 18 -34.01 -40.36 -10.82
C ILE A 18 -33.39 -39.00 -11.12
N PHE A 19 -32.09 -38.85 -10.86
CA PHE A 19 -31.37 -37.57 -11.01
C PHE A 19 -31.03 -37.21 -12.47
N PHE A 20 -31.58 -37.94 -13.45
CA PHE A 20 -31.43 -37.64 -14.88
C PHE A 20 -32.58 -36.77 -15.37
N GLN A 21 -32.26 -35.88 -16.31
CA GLN A 21 -33.23 -34.90 -16.83
C GLN A 21 -33.78 -35.28 -18.21
N ASN A 22 -33.07 -36.10 -19.01
CA ASN A 22 -33.55 -36.49 -20.34
C ASN A 22 -33.13 -37.93 -20.72
N VAL A 23 -33.69 -38.44 -21.82
CA VAL A 23 -33.33 -39.75 -22.41
C VAL A 23 -33.04 -39.61 -23.89
N LEU A 24 -32.17 -40.48 -24.41
CA LEU A 24 -31.78 -40.43 -25.82
C LEU A 24 -32.94 -40.86 -26.75
N SER A 25 -33.70 -41.88 -26.35
CA SER A 25 -34.87 -42.37 -27.07
C SER A 25 -35.81 -43.15 -26.12
N GLY A 26 -37.04 -43.42 -26.57
CA GLY A 26 -38.02 -44.23 -25.83
C GLY A 26 -39.28 -43.49 -25.40
N VAL A 27 -39.42 -42.19 -25.71
CA VAL A 27 -40.70 -41.48 -25.53
C VAL A 27 -41.62 -41.77 -26.71
N TYR A 28 -42.74 -42.43 -26.45
CA TYR A 28 -43.71 -42.81 -27.49
C TYR A 28 -44.98 -41.95 -27.46
N HIS A 29 -45.31 -41.33 -26.33
CA HIS A 29 -46.49 -40.48 -26.22
C HIS A 29 -46.24 -39.28 -25.30
N SER A 30 -46.57 -38.07 -25.75
CA SER A 30 -46.42 -36.83 -24.97
C SER A 30 -47.75 -36.08 -24.90
N MET A 31 -48.21 -35.81 -23.68
CA MET A 31 -49.44 -35.08 -23.40
C MET A 31 -49.13 -33.67 -22.92
N VAL A 32 -49.86 -32.70 -23.45
CA VAL A 32 -49.70 -31.27 -23.15
C VAL A 32 -50.78 -30.82 -22.17
N LEU A 33 -50.36 -30.32 -21.01
CA LEU A 33 -51.22 -29.80 -19.94
C LEU A 33 -50.99 -28.29 -19.78
N SER A 34 -52.05 -27.53 -19.55
CA SER A 34 -51.94 -26.09 -19.29
C SER A 34 -51.59 -25.82 -17.83
N ALA A 35 -50.44 -25.19 -17.58
CA ALA A 35 -49.99 -24.85 -16.22
C ALA A 35 -50.86 -23.77 -15.56
N ALA A 36 -51.71 -23.07 -16.31
CA ALA A 36 -52.68 -22.12 -15.75
C ALA A 36 -53.85 -22.81 -15.01
N SER A 37 -54.08 -24.10 -15.26
CA SER A 37 -55.23 -24.86 -14.74
C SER A 37 -54.85 -26.13 -13.97
N THR A 38 -53.57 -26.50 -13.96
CA THR A 38 -53.08 -27.75 -13.33
C THR A 38 -51.79 -27.50 -12.56
N SER A 39 -51.71 -28.00 -11.32
CA SER A 39 -50.47 -27.95 -10.54
C SER A 39 -49.48 -29.04 -11.01
N LEU A 40 -48.18 -28.86 -10.77
CA LEU A 40 -47.17 -29.88 -11.06
C LEU A 40 -47.46 -31.21 -10.36
N THR A 41 -48.03 -31.17 -9.15
CA THR A 41 -48.43 -32.35 -8.38
C THR A 41 -49.57 -33.10 -9.06
N ASP A 42 -50.57 -32.38 -9.58
CA ASP A 42 -51.70 -32.97 -10.30
C ASP A 42 -51.25 -33.55 -11.65
N ALA A 43 -50.34 -32.85 -12.35
CA ALA A 43 -49.73 -33.32 -13.58
C ALA A 43 -48.89 -34.60 -13.35
N GLN A 44 -48.12 -34.66 -12.26
CA GLN A 44 -47.38 -35.86 -11.87
C GLN A 44 -48.32 -37.04 -11.58
N LEU A 45 -49.42 -36.80 -10.87
CA LEU A 45 -50.39 -37.83 -10.52
C LEU A 45 -51.12 -38.33 -11.77
N PHE A 46 -51.45 -37.43 -12.70
CA PHE A 46 -51.97 -37.74 -14.02
C PHE A 46 -51.00 -38.63 -14.82
N CYS A 47 -49.73 -38.24 -14.94
CA CYS A 47 -48.71 -39.04 -15.63
C CYS A 47 -48.57 -40.44 -15.05
N ARG A 48 -48.53 -40.51 -13.71
CA ARG A 48 -48.42 -41.77 -12.99
C ARG A 48 -49.63 -42.67 -13.26
N GLN A 49 -50.84 -42.13 -13.24
CA GLN A 49 -52.05 -42.90 -13.53
C GLN A 49 -52.09 -43.37 -14.99
N THR A 50 -51.68 -42.53 -15.94
CA THR A 50 -51.62 -42.89 -17.35
C THR A 50 -50.62 -44.00 -17.61
N CYS A 51 -49.41 -43.89 -17.05
CA CYS A 51 -48.40 -44.93 -17.13
C CYS A 51 -48.83 -46.23 -16.43
N SER A 52 -49.55 -46.14 -15.29
CA SER A 52 -50.03 -47.33 -14.57
C SER A 52 -51.14 -48.10 -15.30
N ARG A 53 -51.84 -47.45 -16.24
CA ARG A 53 -52.91 -48.05 -17.06
C ARG A 53 -52.37 -48.68 -18.34
N ASP A 54 -51.18 -48.28 -18.77
CA ASP A 54 -50.53 -48.76 -19.98
C ASP A 54 -49.49 -49.83 -19.61
N VAL A 55 -49.72 -51.06 -20.07
CA VAL A 55 -48.82 -52.21 -19.81
C VAL A 55 -47.43 -51.97 -20.43
N CYS A 56 -47.32 -51.03 -21.35
CA CYS A 56 -46.13 -50.77 -22.15
C CYS A 56 -45.30 -49.60 -21.62
N CYS A 57 -45.74 -48.99 -20.51
CA CYS A 57 -45.06 -47.86 -19.90
C CYS A 57 -44.04 -48.31 -18.84
N ASP A 58 -42.76 -47.99 -19.09
CA ASP A 58 -41.65 -48.23 -18.16
C ASP A 58 -41.37 -47.01 -17.26
N GLY A 59 -41.87 -45.84 -17.63
CA GLY A 59 -41.68 -44.58 -16.90
C GLY A 59 -42.24 -43.37 -17.62
N PHE A 60 -42.04 -42.18 -17.04
CA PHE A 60 -42.44 -40.92 -17.66
C PHE A 60 -41.49 -39.76 -17.33
N ILE A 61 -41.42 -38.78 -18.23
CA ILE A 61 -40.73 -37.51 -18.07
C ILE A 61 -41.76 -36.41 -17.82
N LEU A 62 -41.57 -35.66 -16.74
CA LEU A 62 -42.36 -34.48 -16.42
C LEU A 62 -41.51 -33.24 -16.71
N SER A 63 -41.98 -32.39 -17.63
CA SER A 63 -41.26 -31.18 -18.06
C SER A 63 -42.16 -29.95 -17.97
N GLN A 64 -41.62 -28.81 -17.54
CA GLN A 64 -42.36 -27.54 -17.53
C GLN A 64 -41.67 -26.48 -18.40
N ILE A 65 -42.45 -25.88 -19.30
CA ILE A 65 -42.02 -24.81 -20.22
C ILE A 65 -42.72 -23.51 -19.80
N ALA A 66 -41.94 -22.52 -19.39
CA ALA A 66 -42.43 -21.22 -18.91
C ALA A 66 -42.59 -20.21 -20.07
N LEU A 67 -43.62 -20.38 -20.90
CA LEU A 67 -44.05 -19.41 -21.92
C LEU A 67 -45.51 -19.05 -21.70
N ASP A 68 -45.88 -17.76 -21.76
CA ASP A 68 -47.24 -17.19 -21.65
C ASP A 68 -48.33 -18.16 -21.16
N ARG A 69 -48.42 -18.28 -19.82
CA ARG A 69 -49.31 -19.16 -19.01
C ARG A 69 -48.82 -20.57 -18.67
N GLY A 70 -47.61 -20.95 -19.10
CA GLY A 70 -46.90 -22.17 -18.68
C GLY A 70 -47.50 -23.45 -19.26
N THR A 71 -46.66 -24.33 -19.80
CA THR A 71 -47.08 -25.63 -20.34
C THR A 71 -46.36 -26.74 -19.59
N ILE A 72 -47.11 -27.74 -19.10
CA ILE A 72 -46.54 -28.94 -18.48
C ILE A 72 -46.67 -30.09 -19.49
N LEU A 73 -45.57 -30.77 -19.77
CA LEU A 73 -45.51 -31.93 -20.64
C LEU A 73 -45.39 -33.19 -19.79
N CYS A 74 -46.26 -34.15 -20.09
CA CYS A 74 -46.25 -35.48 -19.54
C CYS A 74 -45.87 -36.48 -20.64
N SER A 75 -44.62 -36.93 -20.65
CA SER A 75 -44.09 -37.77 -21.72
C SER A 75 -43.86 -39.19 -21.22
N VAL A 76 -44.65 -40.13 -21.73
CA VAL A 76 -44.64 -41.54 -21.33
C VAL A 76 -43.57 -42.29 -22.12
N MET A 77 -42.86 -43.20 -21.45
CA MET A 77 -41.65 -43.85 -21.93
C MET A 77 -41.83 -45.37 -21.97
N SER A 78 -41.27 -46.00 -23.01
CA SER A 78 -41.21 -47.45 -23.20
C SER A 78 -39.87 -47.82 -23.84
N SER A 79 -39.25 -48.91 -23.36
CA SER A 79 -38.01 -49.47 -23.89
C SER A 79 -36.91 -48.42 -24.06
N THR A 80 -36.56 -47.73 -22.98
CA THR A 80 -35.59 -46.62 -22.98
C THR A 80 -34.17 -47.08 -23.28
N ASP A 81 -33.46 -46.34 -24.13
CA ASP A 81 -32.09 -46.68 -24.55
C ASP A 81 -31.05 -46.29 -23.49
N VAL A 82 -30.91 -44.98 -23.26
CA VAL A 82 -29.88 -44.39 -22.42
C VAL A 82 -30.43 -43.17 -21.68
N LEU A 83 -30.18 -43.08 -20.38
CA LEU A 83 -30.42 -41.87 -19.59
C LEU A 83 -29.25 -40.90 -19.70
N ILE A 84 -29.55 -39.62 -19.93
CA ILE A 84 -28.58 -38.54 -20.14
C ILE A 84 -28.91 -37.34 -19.25
N CYS A 85 -27.95 -36.41 -19.11
CA CYS A 85 -28.11 -35.18 -18.34
C CYS A 85 -28.34 -35.43 -16.83
N ASN A 86 -27.35 -36.02 -16.17
CA ASN A 86 -27.37 -36.21 -14.72
C ASN A 86 -27.20 -34.85 -14.00
N ALA A 87 -28.13 -34.50 -13.13
CA ALA A 87 -28.13 -33.26 -12.35
C ALA A 87 -26.97 -33.14 -11.35
N ASN A 88 -26.39 -34.27 -10.93
CA ASN A 88 -25.27 -34.32 -10.01
C ASN A 88 -23.89 -34.40 -10.72
N GLY A 89 -23.87 -34.46 -12.06
CA GLY A 89 -22.66 -34.56 -12.87
C GLY A 89 -22.25 -33.25 -13.54
N TRP A 90 -21.06 -33.22 -14.15
CA TRP A 90 -20.59 -32.09 -14.94
C TRP A 90 -21.42 -31.94 -16.22
N SER A 91 -21.81 -30.72 -16.57
CA SER A 91 -22.65 -30.46 -17.75
C SER A 91 -21.84 -30.53 -19.04
N PRO A 92 -22.26 -31.27 -20.08
CA PRO A 92 -21.51 -31.38 -21.34
C PRO A 92 -21.34 -30.04 -22.06
N ALA A 93 -20.26 -29.90 -22.84
CA ALA A 93 -19.96 -28.68 -23.57
C ALA A 93 -21.08 -28.33 -24.57
N PRO A 94 -21.41 -27.03 -24.81
CA PRO A 94 -22.52 -26.64 -25.70
C PRO A 94 -22.38 -27.12 -27.15
N THR A 95 -21.14 -27.37 -27.58
CA THR A 95 -20.76 -27.85 -28.92
C THR A 95 -20.95 -29.36 -29.10
N SER A 96 -21.12 -30.12 -28.01
CA SER A 96 -21.38 -31.56 -28.07
C SER A 96 -22.83 -31.85 -28.44
N VAL A 97 -23.05 -32.98 -29.12
CA VAL A 97 -24.40 -33.44 -29.52
C VAL A 97 -25.32 -33.60 -28.30
N ILE A 98 -24.79 -34.06 -27.17
CA ILE A 98 -25.55 -34.28 -25.93
C ILE A 98 -25.69 -32.96 -25.14
N GLY A 99 -24.70 -32.08 -25.14
CA GLY A 99 -24.79 -30.76 -24.49
C GLY A 99 -25.90 -29.88 -25.05
N GLY A 100 -26.11 -29.91 -26.37
CA GLY A 100 -27.29 -29.28 -27.01
C GLY A 100 -28.61 -29.91 -26.57
N ILE A 101 -28.65 -31.22 -26.34
CA ILE A 101 -29.84 -31.95 -25.86
C ILE A 101 -30.10 -31.71 -24.36
N CYS A 102 -29.06 -31.57 -23.54
CA CYS A 102 -29.16 -31.33 -22.09
C CYS A 102 -29.49 -29.87 -21.75
N LYS A 103 -29.00 -28.89 -22.52
CA LYS A 103 -29.50 -27.51 -22.41
C LYS A 103 -30.95 -27.38 -22.85
N GLY A 104 -31.43 -28.36 -23.62
CA GLY A 104 -32.86 -28.59 -23.81
C GLY A 104 -33.58 -27.56 -24.67
N VAL A 105 -32.95 -26.53 -25.24
CA VAL A 105 -33.57 -25.61 -26.22
C VAL A 105 -32.49 -24.97 -27.12
N ASN A 106 -32.67 -25.07 -28.44
CA ASN A 106 -31.96 -24.29 -29.45
C ASN A 106 -32.86 -23.14 -29.93
N TYR A 107 -32.37 -21.90 -29.89
CA TYR A 107 -33.08 -20.70 -30.31
C TYR A 107 -32.43 -20.07 -31.55
N GLU A 108 -33.20 -19.88 -32.62
CA GLU A 108 -32.78 -19.14 -33.81
C GLU A 108 -33.30 -17.69 -33.73
N GLU A 109 -32.38 -16.77 -33.46
CA GLU A 109 -32.66 -15.35 -33.22
C GLU A 109 -33.26 -14.64 -34.45
N LYS A 110 -32.92 -15.10 -35.66
CA LYS A 110 -33.45 -14.55 -36.92
C LYS A 110 -34.90 -14.92 -37.19
N GLU A 111 -35.35 -16.11 -36.79
CA GLU A 111 -36.71 -16.60 -37.07
C GLU A 111 -37.64 -16.59 -35.84
N LYS A 112 -37.12 -16.18 -34.67
CA LYS A 112 -37.80 -16.30 -33.36
C LYS A 112 -38.35 -17.70 -33.10
N MET A 113 -37.70 -18.74 -33.64
CA MET A 113 -38.08 -20.13 -33.48
C MET A 113 -37.20 -20.81 -32.44
N PHE A 114 -37.83 -21.57 -31.55
CA PHE A 114 -37.14 -22.47 -30.64
C PHE A 114 -37.40 -23.92 -31.03
N SER A 115 -36.41 -24.77 -30.83
CA SER A 115 -36.54 -26.21 -30.97
C SER A 115 -35.94 -26.92 -29.77
N PHE A 116 -36.57 -27.98 -29.29
CA PHE A 116 -36.01 -28.81 -28.23
C PHE A 116 -36.22 -30.29 -28.48
N THR A 117 -35.36 -31.13 -27.92
CA THR A 117 -35.45 -32.58 -28.06
C THR A 117 -35.76 -33.23 -26.72
N LEU A 118 -36.85 -34.00 -26.66
CA LEU A 118 -37.26 -34.76 -25.49
C LEU A 118 -37.46 -36.22 -25.91
N GLY A 119 -36.66 -37.13 -25.36
CA GLY A 119 -36.78 -38.56 -25.62
C GLY A 119 -36.71 -38.98 -27.09
N GLY A 120 -35.91 -38.29 -27.91
CA GLY A 120 -35.75 -38.53 -29.34
C GLY A 120 -36.74 -37.80 -30.25
N GLN A 121 -37.74 -37.11 -29.69
CA GLN A 121 -38.70 -36.29 -30.45
C GLN A 121 -38.29 -34.81 -30.45
N VAL A 122 -38.39 -34.15 -31.60
CA VAL A 122 -38.08 -32.71 -31.74
C VAL A 122 -39.35 -31.89 -31.73
N PHE A 123 -39.47 -30.99 -30.77
CA PHE A 123 -40.55 -30.01 -30.64
C PHE A 123 -40.08 -28.66 -31.18
N ARG A 124 -40.94 -27.95 -31.91
CA ARG A 124 -40.65 -26.61 -32.46
C ARG A 124 -41.77 -25.62 -32.12
N GLY A 125 -41.42 -24.38 -31.81
CA GLY A 125 -42.38 -23.30 -31.51
C GLY A 125 -41.80 -21.90 -31.72
N LYS A 126 -42.63 -20.86 -31.61
CA LYS A 126 -42.22 -19.44 -31.69
C LYS A 126 -42.21 -18.78 -30.31
N ALA A 127 -41.13 -18.08 -29.96
CA ALA A 127 -40.97 -17.41 -28.65
C ALA A 127 -39.96 -16.26 -28.69
N GLU A 128 -39.99 -15.35 -27.71
CA GLU A 128 -39.11 -14.17 -27.65
C GLU A 128 -37.84 -14.31 -26.77
N ARG A 129 -37.62 -15.42 -26.05
CA ARG A 129 -36.42 -15.66 -25.19
C ARG A 129 -36.19 -17.15 -24.84
N ASN A 130 -35.13 -17.49 -24.08
CA ASN A 130 -34.77 -18.85 -23.64
C ASN A 130 -35.71 -19.41 -22.55
N PHE A 131 -36.23 -20.64 -22.70
CA PHE A 131 -37.18 -21.22 -21.73
C PHE A 131 -37.13 -22.76 -21.61
N THR A 132 -36.62 -23.24 -20.47
CA THR A 132 -36.98 -24.49 -19.79
C THR A 132 -36.43 -24.40 -18.37
N THR A 133 -37.24 -24.61 -17.32
CA THR A 133 -36.79 -24.48 -15.92
C THR A 133 -36.79 -25.79 -15.15
N PHE A 134 -37.49 -26.84 -15.65
CA PHE A 134 -37.71 -28.05 -14.87
C PHE A 134 -37.97 -29.29 -15.75
N GLN A 135 -37.16 -30.35 -15.55
CA GLN A 135 -37.35 -31.69 -16.13
C GLN A 135 -37.01 -32.74 -15.07
N GLN A 136 -37.90 -33.72 -14.86
CA GLN A 136 -37.69 -34.85 -13.94
C GLN A 136 -38.17 -36.16 -14.55
N ILE A 137 -37.38 -37.22 -14.41
CA ILE A 137 -37.73 -38.56 -14.91
C ILE A 137 -38.16 -39.46 -13.74
N TYR A 138 -39.25 -40.20 -13.95
CA TYR A 138 -39.79 -41.18 -13.01
C TYR A 138 -39.82 -42.58 -13.66
N LEU A 139 -39.12 -43.55 -13.09
CA LEU A 139 -39.05 -44.93 -13.60
C LEU A 139 -39.81 -45.92 -12.71
N TRP A 140 -40.40 -46.96 -13.32
CA TRP A 140 -41.11 -48.03 -12.64
C TRP A 140 -40.16 -49.02 -11.93
N ARG A 141 -40.62 -49.62 -10.81
CA ARG A 141 -39.79 -50.49 -9.94
C ARG A 141 -40.16 -52.00 -9.96
N GLY A 142 -40.91 -52.49 -10.94
CA GLY A 142 -41.26 -53.92 -11.07
C GLY A 142 -40.43 -54.67 -12.11
N GLU A 143 -40.49 -56.01 -12.10
CA GLU A 143 -39.90 -56.84 -13.17
C GLU A 143 -40.57 -56.51 -14.51
N LEU A 144 -39.76 -56.13 -15.50
CA LEU A 144 -40.17 -55.82 -16.86
C LEU A 144 -40.78 -57.07 -17.51
N SER A 145 -42.09 -57.23 -17.42
CA SER A 145 -42.81 -58.35 -18.03
C SER A 145 -42.82 -58.19 -19.55
N HIS A 146 -42.23 -59.15 -20.27
CA HIS A 146 -42.28 -59.27 -21.73
C HIS A 146 -43.72 -59.48 -22.23
N GLY A 147 -44.45 -58.38 -22.40
CA GLY A 147 -45.73 -58.31 -23.12
C GLY A 147 -45.54 -57.59 -24.45
N SER A 148 -45.93 -58.22 -25.55
CA SER A 148 -45.84 -57.70 -26.93
C SER A 148 -46.47 -56.30 -27.07
N CYS A 149 -45.65 -55.26 -26.99
CA CYS A 149 -46.07 -53.90 -27.25
C CYS A 149 -45.10 -53.17 -28.18
N CYS A 150 -45.66 -52.53 -29.21
CA CYS A 150 -45.04 -51.76 -30.29
C CYS A 150 -43.53 -51.95 -30.51
N LYS A 151 -43.14 -52.99 -31.27
CA LYS A 151 -41.87 -52.99 -32.01
C LYS A 151 -41.91 -51.89 -33.07
N SER A 152 -41.51 -50.68 -32.70
CA SER A 152 -41.08 -49.68 -33.68
C SER A 152 -39.77 -50.17 -34.28
N LEU A 153 -39.81 -50.62 -35.53
CA LEU A 153 -38.66 -50.78 -36.41
C LEU A 153 -37.97 -49.42 -36.54
N MET A 154 -36.88 -49.22 -35.81
CA MET A 154 -35.88 -48.22 -36.15
C MET A 154 -34.57 -48.94 -36.42
N ASP A 155 -34.02 -48.67 -37.61
CA ASP A 155 -32.73 -49.15 -38.10
C ASP A 155 -31.70 -49.30 -36.97
N CYS A 156 -31.17 -50.50 -36.82
CA CYS A 156 -29.80 -50.65 -36.33
C CYS A 156 -28.91 -49.87 -37.31
N ARG A 157 -28.68 -48.58 -37.06
CA ARG A 157 -27.60 -47.87 -37.74
C ARG A 157 -26.35 -48.68 -37.44
N GLN A 158 -25.75 -49.26 -38.48
CA GLN A 158 -24.36 -49.66 -38.44
C GLN A 158 -23.55 -48.39 -38.18
N TRP A 159 -23.26 -48.11 -36.91
CA TRP A 159 -22.17 -47.19 -36.58
C TRP A 159 -20.90 -47.87 -37.10
N GLN A 160 -19.97 -47.12 -37.71
CA GLN A 160 -18.65 -47.66 -38.09
C GLN A 160 -17.93 -48.11 -36.81
N MET A 161 -18.13 -49.37 -36.42
CA MET A 161 -18.04 -49.81 -35.03
C MET A 161 -16.74 -50.50 -34.63
N TYR A 162 -15.79 -50.69 -35.54
CA TYR A 162 -14.55 -51.43 -35.21
C TYR A 162 -13.33 -50.55 -34.88
N SER A 163 -13.33 -49.25 -35.19
CA SER A 163 -12.11 -48.41 -35.07
C SER A 163 -11.97 -47.66 -33.73
N THR A 164 -13.02 -47.52 -32.94
CA THR A 164 -12.98 -46.63 -31.75
C THR A 164 -12.29 -47.28 -30.54
N LYS A 165 -12.30 -48.61 -30.43
CA LYS A 165 -11.65 -49.34 -29.32
C LYS A 165 -10.13 -49.21 -29.36
N ASP A 166 -9.55 -49.08 -30.56
CA ASP A 166 -8.11 -48.88 -30.77
C ASP A 166 -7.59 -47.52 -30.28
N LEU A 167 -8.50 -46.59 -29.94
CA LEU A 167 -8.16 -45.30 -29.35
C LEU A 167 -8.04 -45.35 -27.82
N PHE A 168 -8.19 -46.53 -27.20
CA PHE A 168 -8.17 -46.68 -25.74
C PHE A 168 -7.35 -47.89 -25.33
N TYR A 169 -6.71 -47.81 -24.16
CA TYR A 169 -6.08 -48.96 -23.50
C TYR A 169 -6.71 -49.24 -22.14
N LEU A 170 -6.65 -50.49 -21.71
CA LEU A 170 -7.17 -50.92 -20.41
C LEU A 170 -6.13 -50.58 -19.32
N MET A 171 -6.54 -49.87 -18.26
CA MET A 171 -5.67 -49.60 -17.12
C MET A 171 -5.66 -50.76 -16.13
N ASP A 172 -4.49 -51.02 -15.52
CA ASP A 172 -4.40 -51.98 -14.42
C ASP A 172 -4.98 -51.38 -13.14
N SER A 173 -5.86 -52.14 -12.48
CA SER A 173 -6.46 -51.83 -11.19
C SER A 173 -5.45 -51.44 -10.09
N ASN A 174 -4.20 -51.89 -10.16
CA ASN A 174 -3.17 -51.55 -9.18
C ASN A 174 -2.64 -50.12 -9.28
N GLN A 175 -2.89 -49.41 -10.39
CA GLN A 175 -2.43 -48.03 -10.63
C GLN A 175 -3.45 -46.98 -10.18
N VAL A 176 -4.63 -47.42 -9.70
CA VAL A 176 -5.75 -46.55 -9.35
C VAL A 176 -6.00 -46.59 -7.84
N GLN A 177 -5.88 -45.44 -7.19
CA GLN A 177 -6.24 -45.26 -5.77
C GLN A 177 -7.64 -44.66 -5.66
N SER A 178 -8.47 -45.22 -4.78
CA SER A 178 -9.80 -44.67 -4.49
C SER A 178 -9.76 -43.74 -3.27
N ASP A 179 -10.18 -42.48 -3.41
CA ASP A 179 -10.33 -41.52 -2.31
C ASP A 179 -11.71 -40.85 -2.34
N GLN A 180 -12.57 -41.20 -1.38
CA GLN A 180 -13.95 -40.67 -1.29
C GLN A 180 -14.01 -39.17 -0.99
N ASN A 181 -12.93 -38.56 -0.46
CA ASN A 181 -12.87 -37.12 -0.19
C ASN A 181 -12.36 -36.32 -1.40
N HIS A 182 -11.90 -36.98 -2.46
CA HIS A 182 -11.40 -36.33 -3.65
C HIS A 182 -12.55 -35.91 -4.58
N SER A 183 -12.74 -34.59 -4.75
CA SER A 183 -13.79 -34.05 -5.61
C SER A 183 -13.33 -33.97 -7.07
N LEU A 184 -13.74 -34.93 -7.89
CA LEU A 184 -13.46 -34.96 -9.33
C LEU A 184 -14.77 -34.80 -10.15
N PRO A 185 -14.83 -33.89 -11.15
CA PRO A 185 -15.99 -33.77 -12.01
C PRO A 185 -16.16 -35.00 -12.91
N TYR A 186 -17.39 -35.47 -13.08
CA TYR A 186 -17.70 -36.65 -13.89
C TYR A 186 -19.00 -36.48 -14.68
N GLN A 187 -19.10 -37.14 -15.83
CA GLN A 187 -20.36 -37.31 -16.56
C GLN A 187 -20.83 -38.75 -16.40
N GLN A 188 -22.11 -38.96 -16.10
CA GLN A 188 -22.66 -40.30 -15.89
C GLN A 188 -23.83 -40.57 -16.83
N TYR A 189 -23.91 -41.82 -17.33
CA TYR A 189 -24.94 -42.32 -18.22
C TYR A 189 -25.41 -43.71 -17.77
N TRP A 190 -26.72 -43.99 -17.89
CA TRP A 190 -27.27 -45.34 -17.65
C TRP A 190 -27.71 -45.95 -18.98
N ILE A 191 -27.15 -47.11 -19.32
CA ILE A 191 -27.37 -47.81 -20.60
C ILE A 191 -28.17 -49.08 -20.32
N PHE A 192 -29.40 -49.20 -20.83
CA PHE A 192 -30.29 -50.31 -20.46
C PHE A 192 -29.96 -51.59 -21.22
N ARG A 193 -29.91 -52.71 -20.47
CA ARG A 193 -29.57 -54.05 -21.01
C ARG A 193 -30.57 -54.60 -22.01
N GLN A 194 -31.79 -54.08 -22.02
CA GLN A 194 -32.83 -54.50 -22.97
C GLN A 194 -32.45 -54.24 -24.44
N LYS A 195 -31.59 -53.24 -24.68
CA LYS A 195 -31.19 -52.82 -26.03
C LYS A 195 -29.68 -52.87 -26.30
N TYR A 196 -28.87 -53.02 -25.26
CA TYR A 196 -27.42 -53.07 -25.37
C TYR A 196 -26.88 -54.32 -24.66
N SER A 197 -26.13 -55.14 -25.41
CA SER A 197 -25.23 -56.14 -24.83
C SER A 197 -24.08 -55.48 -24.07
N ALA A 198 -23.35 -56.25 -23.25
CA ALA A 198 -22.20 -55.73 -22.51
C ALA A 198 -21.12 -55.14 -23.44
N GLU A 199 -20.90 -55.75 -24.61
CA GLU A 199 -19.94 -55.25 -25.60
C GLU A 199 -20.41 -53.95 -26.27
N GLU A 200 -21.70 -53.86 -26.60
CA GLU A 200 -22.29 -52.64 -27.16
C GLU A 200 -22.32 -51.49 -26.14
N ALA A 201 -22.50 -51.78 -24.86
CA ALA A 201 -22.44 -50.79 -23.79
C ALA A 201 -21.02 -50.22 -23.60
N VAL A 202 -19.98 -51.08 -23.65
CA VAL A 202 -18.57 -50.64 -23.67
C VAL A 202 -18.34 -49.74 -24.89
N LEU A 203 -18.74 -50.20 -26.07
CA LEU A 203 -18.50 -49.46 -27.30
C LEU A 203 -19.21 -48.12 -27.32
N TRP A 204 -20.44 -48.05 -26.80
CA TRP A 204 -21.18 -46.80 -26.64
C TRP A 204 -20.44 -45.84 -25.71
N CYS A 205 -19.99 -46.30 -24.55
CA CYS A 205 -19.27 -45.49 -23.56
C CYS A 205 -17.96 -44.92 -24.13
N LEU A 206 -17.15 -45.76 -24.80
CA LEU A 206 -15.92 -45.34 -25.46
C LEU A 206 -16.16 -44.36 -26.61
N THR A 207 -17.21 -44.59 -27.40
CA THR A 207 -17.58 -43.68 -28.50
C THR A 207 -17.98 -42.31 -27.98
N ARG A 208 -18.64 -42.23 -26.82
CA ARG A 208 -18.94 -40.95 -26.17
C ARG A 208 -17.70 -40.25 -25.65
N CYS A 209 -16.80 -40.98 -25.00
CA CYS A 209 -15.52 -40.41 -24.59
C CYS A 209 -14.68 -39.90 -25.78
N ALA A 210 -14.76 -40.56 -26.94
CA ALA A 210 -14.11 -40.11 -28.16
C ALA A 210 -14.71 -38.79 -28.71
N GLN A 211 -16.02 -38.57 -28.54
CA GLN A 211 -16.72 -37.36 -28.98
C GLN A 211 -16.51 -36.15 -28.05
N GLU A 212 -16.31 -36.39 -26.75
CA GLU A 212 -16.01 -35.36 -25.75
C GLU A 212 -14.50 -35.13 -25.65
N ASP A 213 -13.88 -34.63 -26.72
CA ASP A 213 -12.41 -34.59 -26.85
C ASP A 213 -11.70 -33.68 -25.83
N GLU A 214 -12.38 -32.61 -25.37
CA GLU A 214 -11.83 -31.66 -24.40
C GLU A 214 -12.00 -32.13 -22.94
N PHE A 215 -13.03 -32.92 -22.64
CA PHE A 215 -13.37 -33.32 -21.28
C PHE A 215 -12.92 -34.75 -20.94
N CYS A 216 -13.17 -35.72 -21.83
CA CYS A 216 -13.01 -37.13 -21.48
C CYS A 216 -11.61 -37.68 -21.78
N ARG A 217 -10.94 -38.14 -20.72
CA ARG A 217 -9.66 -38.89 -20.80
C ARG A 217 -9.80 -40.32 -20.34
N MET A 218 -10.69 -40.58 -19.40
CA MET A 218 -10.96 -41.91 -18.87
C MET A 218 -12.44 -42.24 -18.90
N ALA A 219 -12.76 -43.49 -19.19
CA ALA A 219 -14.11 -44.02 -19.20
C ALA A 219 -14.19 -45.28 -18.32
N ASP A 220 -15.03 -45.24 -17.30
CA ASP A 220 -15.34 -46.36 -16.41
C ASP A 220 -16.71 -46.92 -16.75
N LEU A 221 -16.78 -48.25 -16.93
CA LEU A 221 -18.04 -48.95 -17.11
C LEU A 221 -18.28 -49.91 -15.94
N GLN A 222 -19.33 -49.65 -15.18
CA GLN A 222 -19.75 -50.46 -14.05
C GLN A 222 -20.94 -51.35 -14.41
N ASN A 223 -20.82 -52.62 -14.03
CA ASN A 223 -21.78 -53.68 -14.25
C ASN A 223 -22.50 -54.03 -12.94
N THR A 224 -23.02 -53.03 -12.23
CA THR A 224 -23.51 -53.16 -10.85
C THR A 224 -24.98 -53.53 -10.73
N THR A 225 -25.79 -53.37 -11.78
CA THR A 225 -27.24 -53.64 -11.74
C THR A 225 -27.71 -54.63 -12.81
N GLU A 226 -28.72 -55.43 -12.49
CA GLU A 226 -29.32 -56.40 -13.42
C GLU A 226 -30.12 -55.75 -14.56
N THR A 227 -30.37 -54.43 -14.50
CA THR A 227 -31.23 -53.71 -15.46
C THR A 227 -30.47 -52.78 -16.40
N TYR A 228 -29.35 -52.16 -15.95
CA TYR A 228 -28.55 -51.24 -16.76
C TYR A 228 -27.05 -51.31 -16.44
N PHE A 229 -26.24 -50.80 -17.37
CA PHE A 229 -24.81 -50.49 -17.18
C PHE A 229 -24.64 -49.02 -16.82
N VAL A 230 -23.66 -48.69 -15.98
CA VAL A 230 -23.32 -47.30 -15.63
C VAL A 230 -22.02 -46.93 -16.31
N CYS A 231 -22.06 -45.93 -17.19
CA CYS A 231 -20.88 -45.36 -17.86
C CYS A 231 -20.54 -44.03 -17.20
N ASN A 232 -19.36 -43.93 -16.59
CA ASN A 232 -18.81 -42.70 -16.01
C ASN A 232 -17.64 -42.22 -16.87
N LEU A 233 -17.65 -40.95 -17.27
CA LEU A 233 -16.56 -40.30 -17.99
C LEU A 233 -15.85 -39.32 -17.06
N TYR A 234 -14.51 -39.37 -17.04
CA TYR A 234 -13.66 -38.55 -16.20
C TYR A 234 -12.61 -37.78 -17.03
N PRO A 235 -12.19 -36.59 -16.57
CA PRO A 235 -10.99 -35.93 -17.07
C PRO A 235 -9.72 -36.65 -16.58
N GLU A 236 -8.55 -36.17 -16.96
CA GLU A 236 -7.27 -36.69 -16.46
C GLU A 236 -7.22 -36.57 -14.92
N ALA A 237 -6.99 -37.69 -14.22
CA ALA A 237 -6.98 -37.74 -12.76
C ALA A 237 -5.65 -38.26 -12.18
N GLN A 238 -4.57 -38.12 -12.94
CA GLN A 238 -3.23 -38.43 -12.50
C GLN A 238 -2.65 -37.26 -11.67
N ILE A 239 -2.16 -37.56 -10.47
CA ILE A 239 -1.53 -36.59 -9.56
C ILE A 239 -0.06 -36.97 -9.41
N CYS A 240 0.84 -36.01 -9.63
CA CYS A 240 2.29 -36.19 -9.52
C CYS A 240 2.86 -35.35 -8.36
N ASP A 241 3.95 -35.80 -7.75
CA ASP A 241 4.73 -34.99 -6.80
C ASP A 241 5.48 -33.84 -7.50
N GLY A 242 5.91 -32.84 -6.72
CA GLY A 242 6.67 -31.69 -7.22
C GLY A 242 8.18 -31.89 -7.29
N SER A 243 8.69 -33.12 -7.06
CA SER A 243 10.13 -33.39 -7.05
C SER A 243 10.66 -33.59 -8.47
N THR A 244 11.76 -32.90 -8.79
CA THR A 244 12.43 -33.05 -10.09
C THR A 244 13.22 -34.35 -10.22
N ASP A 245 13.54 -35.03 -9.10
CA ASP A 245 14.72 -35.91 -9.02
C ASP A 245 14.41 -37.41 -9.27
N GLN A 246 13.15 -37.78 -9.48
CA GLN A 246 12.74 -39.20 -9.65
C GLN A 246 11.83 -39.41 -10.88
N ILE A 247 12.11 -40.42 -11.72
CA ILE A 247 11.31 -40.82 -12.90
C ILE A 247 11.19 -42.35 -12.92
N PRO A 248 10.01 -42.97 -13.13
CA PRO A 248 8.62 -42.49 -13.07
C PRO A 248 7.77 -43.38 -12.12
N GLU A 249 7.96 -43.29 -10.80
CA GLU A 249 7.23 -44.17 -9.85
C GLU A 249 6.13 -43.47 -9.02
N ASN A 250 6.00 -42.13 -9.08
CA ASN A 250 5.14 -41.39 -8.13
C ASN A 250 3.91 -40.67 -8.72
N CYS A 251 3.57 -40.83 -10.00
CA CYS A 251 2.32 -40.25 -10.55
C CYS A 251 1.18 -41.27 -10.44
N GLN A 252 0.27 -41.09 -9.47
CA GLN A 252 -0.83 -42.01 -9.19
C GLN A 252 -2.17 -41.49 -9.71
N THR A 253 -3.02 -42.37 -10.25
CA THR A 253 -4.38 -42.00 -10.67
C THR A 253 -5.32 -42.11 -9.47
N VAL A 254 -5.97 -41.00 -9.11
CA VAL A 254 -6.89 -40.95 -7.96
C VAL A 254 -8.32 -40.76 -8.45
N LEU A 255 -9.20 -41.72 -8.16
CA LEU A 255 -10.62 -41.65 -8.49
C LEU A 255 -11.47 -41.65 -7.22
N PRO A 256 -12.67 -41.06 -7.20
CA PRO A 256 -13.47 -41.03 -5.99
C PRO A 256 -14.08 -42.40 -5.61
N TRP A 257 -14.12 -43.34 -6.56
CA TRP A 257 -14.73 -44.67 -6.43
C TRP A 257 -13.83 -45.67 -7.16
N GLN A 258 -13.77 -46.92 -6.70
CA GLN A 258 -12.96 -47.93 -7.35
C GLN A 258 -13.65 -48.43 -8.64
N PRO A 259 -13.03 -48.25 -9.82
CA PRO A 259 -13.65 -48.61 -11.09
C PRO A 259 -13.66 -50.12 -11.30
N GLN A 260 -14.64 -50.63 -12.04
CA GLN A 260 -14.69 -52.06 -12.38
C GLN A 260 -13.87 -52.35 -13.64
N ILE A 261 -14.01 -51.52 -14.67
CA ILE A 261 -13.24 -51.59 -15.92
C ILE A 261 -12.95 -50.15 -16.36
N LEU A 262 -11.69 -49.73 -16.24
CA LEU A 262 -11.25 -48.39 -16.61
C LEU A 262 -10.49 -48.40 -17.94
N TYR A 263 -10.99 -47.63 -18.90
CA TYR A 263 -10.34 -47.39 -20.18
C TYR A 263 -9.73 -45.99 -20.20
N HIS A 264 -8.48 -45.90 -20.63
CA HIS A 264 -7.79 -44.62 -20.81
C HIS A 264 -7.64 -44.31 -22.29
N LYS A 265 -8.00 -43.10 -22.69
CA LYS A 265 -7.91 -42.61 -24.07
C LYS A 265 -6.45 -42.43 -24.47
N ILE A 266 -6.04 -43.01 -25.60
CA ILE A 266 -4.73 -42.81 -26.19
C ILE A 266 -4.69 -41.41 -26.80
N VAL A 267 -3.73 -40.60 -26.37
CA VAL A 267 -3.52 -39.26 -26.91
C VAL A 267 -2.80 -39.37 -28.27
N THR A 268 -3.53 -39.26 -29.37
CA THR A 268 -2.92 -39.15 -30.71
C THR A 268 -2.61 -37.68 -31.02
N LEU A 269 -1.33 -37.29 -30.95
CA LEU A 269 -0.87 -35.94 -31.29
C LEU A 269 -0.95 -35.72 -32.82
N LYS A 270 -2.11 -35.35 -33.36
CA LYS A 270 -2.28 -35.02 -34.80
C LYS A 270 -2.03 -33.54 -35.07
N SER A 271 -1.07 -33.25 -35.96
CA SER A 271 -0.73 -31.97 -36.62
C SER A 271 -0.08 -30.86 -35.75
N SER A 272 0.27 -29.74 -36.39
CA SER A 272 1.15 -28.65 -35.95
C SER A 272 0.81 -28.06 -34.58
N VAL A 273 1.83 -27.56 -33.87
CA VAL A 273 1.72 -26.84 -32.59
C VAL A 273 0.66 -25.73 -32.70
N LYS A 274 -0.31 -25.71 -31.79
CA LYS A 274 -1.47 -24.80 -31.76
C LYS A 274 -1.18 -23.52 -30.96
N SER A 275 -0.26 -23.57 -29.99
CA SER A 275 0.10 -22.44 -29.14
C SER A 275 1.57 -22.03 -29.35
N PHE A 276 1.86 -20.74 -29.45
CA PHE A 276 3.25 -20.27 -29.45
C PHE A 276 3.76 -20.19 -28.01
N TYR A 277 4.57 -21.15 -27.61
CA TYR A 277 5.12 -21.25 -26.26
C TYR A 277 6.32 -20.32 -26.09
N THR A 278 6.22 -19.38 -25.16
CA THR A 278 7.29 -18.42 -24.90
C THR A 278 8.26 -18.97 -23.86
N ARG A 279 9.56 -19.03 -24.19
CA ARG A 279 10.60 -19.39 -23.22
C ARG A 279 10.64 -18.33 -22.12
N VAL A 280 10.49 -18.78 -20.89
CA VAL A 280 10.53 -18.01 -19.66
C VAL A 280 12.01 -17.69 -19.36
N PRO A 281 12.42 -16.41 -19.31
CA PRO A 281 13.83 -16.03 -19.19
C PRO A 281 14.33 -16.12 -17.74
N PHE A 282 14.08 -17.24 -17.06
CA PHE A 282 14.39 -17.43 -15.64
C PHE A 282 15.01 -18.82 -15.40
N GLN A 283 16.05 -18.89 -14.58
CA GLN A 283 16.82 -20.12 -14.34
C GLN A 283 16.21 -21.02 -13.27
N LYS A 284 15.43 -20.48 -12.32
CA LYS A 284 14.88 -21.25 -11.18
C LYS A 284 13.39 -21.02 -11.03
N VAL A 285 12.67 -22.12 -10.79
CA VAL A 285 11.24 -22.12 -10.50
C VAL A 285 10.98 -22.91 -9.21
N THR A 286 10.18 -22.35 -8.30
CA THR A 286 9.83 -22.99 -7.01
C THR A 286 8.32 -23.04 -6.82
N GLY A 287 7.81 -24.07 -6.12
CA GLY A 287 6.37 -24.26 -5.95
C GLY A 287 5.63 -24.60 -7.23
N ILE A 288 6.29 -25.36 -8.13
CA ILE A 288 5.67 -25.84 -9.37
C ILE A 288 4.60 -26.89 -9.09
N SER A 289 3.55 -26.90 -9.90
CA SER A 289 2.56 -27.97 -9.92
C SER A 289 2.72 -28.75 -11.22
N VAL A 290 3.29 -29.95 -11.11
CA VAL A 290 3.56 -30.84 -12.24
C VAL A 290 2.31 -31.64 -12.57
N ARG A 291 1.97 -31.66 -13.86
CA ARG A 291 0.78 -32.33 -14.38
C ARG A 291 1.12 -33.65 -15.08
N ASN A 292 2.23 -33.70 -15.82
CA ASN A 292 2.75 -34.93 -16.39
C ASN A 292 4.28 -34.85 -16.54
N LYS A 293 4.96 -36.00 -16.46
CA LYS A 293 6.41 -36.15 -16.62
C LYS A 293 6.70 -37.23 -17.66
N THR A 294 7.41 -36.88 -18.72
CA THR A 294 7.70 -37.78 -19.85
C THR A 294 9.19 -37.81 -20.16
N ASP A 295 9.73 -39.02 -20.34
CA ASP A 295 11.12 -39.26 -20.77
C ASP A 295 11.22 -39.09 -22.29
N MET A 296 12.07 -38.16 -22.72
CA MET A 296 12.29 -37.82 -24.12
C MET A 296 13.67 -38.24 -24.63
N SER A 297 14.46 -38.96 -23.81
CA SER A 297 15.85 -39.34 -24.11
C SER A 297 16.03 -40.21 -25.36
N ARG A 298 14.97 -40.87 -25.83
CA ARG A 298 15.00 -41.74 -27.03
C ARG A 298 14.82 -40.97 -28.35
N LYS A 299 14.67 -39.65 -28.30
CA LYS A 299 14.37 -38.79 -29.47
C LYS A 299 15.45 -37.74 -29.66
N ALA A 300 15.56 -37.20 -30.88
CA ALA A 300 16.39 -36.02 -31.12
C ALA A 300 15.85 -34.84 -30.30
N VAL A 301 16.72 -33.95 -29.81
CA VAL A 301 16.33 -32.84 -28.91
C VAL A 301 15.24 -31.96 -29.53
N SER A 302 15.31 -31.69 -30.84
CA SER A 302 14.28 -30.95 -31.58
C SER A 302 12.95 -31.67 -31.59
N ASP A 303 12.95 -32.98 -31.86
CA ASP A 303 11.72 -33.78 -31.95
C ASP A 303 11.08 -33.94 -30.56
N GLY A 304 11.91 -34.15 -29.53
CA GLY A 304 11.46 -34.17 -28.13
C GLY A 304 10.88 -32.84 -27.67
N PHE A 305 11.45 -31.71 -28.12
CA PHE A 305 10.94 -30.37 -27.83
C PHE A 305 9.56 -30.14 -28.49
N PHE A 306 9.44 -30.37 -29.79
CA PHE A 306 8.16 -30.22 -30.51
C PHE A 306 7.08 -31.17 -30.01
N GLU A 307 7.47 -32.31 -29.46
CA GLU A 307 6.55 -33.24 -28.82
C GLU A 307 6.10 -32.73 -27.45
N CYS A 308 6.99 -32.13 -26.66
CA CYS A 308 6.65 -31.49 -25.39
C CYS A 308 5.65 -30.33 -25.58
N GLU A 309 5.82 -29.52 -26.63
CA GLU A 309 4.84 -28.50 -27.04
C GLU A 309 3.48 -29.11 -27.35
N ARG A 310 3.46 -30.19 -28.14
CA ARG A 310 2.24 -30.90 -28.51
C ARG A 310 1.55 -31.55 -27.30
N TRP A 311 2.31 -32.02 -26.32
CA TRP A 311 1.77 -32.54 -25.05
C TRP A 311 1.05 -31.47 -24.25
N CYS A 312 1.62 -30.26 -24.16
CA CYS A 312 0.96 -29.15 -23.48
C CYS A 312 -0.23 -28.60 -24.30
N ASP A 313 -0.19 -28.66 -25.63
CA ASP A 313 -1.32 -28.24 -26.50
C ASP A 313 -2.51 -29.20 -26.42
N ALA A 314 -2.21 -30.49 -26.25
CA ALA A 314 -3.24 -31.52 -26.07
C ALA A 314 -3.94 -31.40 -24.71
N ASP A 315 -3.37 -30.68 -23.75
CA ASP A 315 -3.87 -30.58 -22.39
C ASP A 315 -4.52 -29.21 -22.12
N PRO A 316 -5.87 -29.14 -21.99
CA PRO A 316 -6.59 -27.88 -21.85
C PRO A 316 -6.19 -27.03 -20.64
N CYS A 317 -5.65 -27.65 -19.59
CA CYS A 317 -5.26 -26.95 -18.37
C CYS A 317 -3.74 -26.75 -18.25
N CYS A 318 -2.97 -27.12 -19.28
CA CYS A 318 -1.53 -26.89 -19.27
C CYS A 318 -1.24 -25.38 -19.40
N THR A 319 -0.63 -24.80 -18.37
CA THR A 319 -0.23 -23.38 -18.33
C THR A 319 1.16 -23.16 -18.93
N GLY A 320 1.96 -24.22 -18.99
CA GLY A 320 3.31 -24.22 -19.54
C GLY A 320 4.00 -25.57 -19.41
N PHE A 321 5.25 -25.68 -19.87
CA PHE A 321 6.05 -26.89 -19.71
C PHE A 321 7.52 -26.57 -19.41
N GLY A 322 8.21 -27.48 -18.71
CA GLY A 322 9.65 -27.48 -18.52
C GLY A 322 10.31 -28.52 -19.41
N PHE A 323 11.38 -28.15 -20.09
CA PHE A 323 12.17 -29.06 -20.93
C PHE A 323 13.65 -28.92 -20.55
N PHE A 324 14.25 -29.91 -19.90
CA PHE A 324 15.62 -29.82 -19.42
C PHE A 324 16.32 -31.18 -19.35
N ASN A 325 17.65 -31.11 -19.24
CA ASN A 325 18.51 -32.26 -19.01
C ASN A 325 18.77 -32.40 -17.51
N ASP A 326 18.35 -33.51 -16.91
CA ASP A 326 18.59 -33.78 -15.49
C ASP A 326 19.96 -34.44 -15.31
N SER A 327 20.90 -33.69 -14.71
CA SER A 327 22.28 -34.10 -14.47
C SER A 327 22.48 -34.93 -13.19
N GLN A 328 21.47 -35.04 -12.32
CA GLN A 328 21.55 -35.88 -11.11
C GLN A 328 21.25 -37.36 -11.38
N LEU A 329 20.56 -37.67 -12.48
CA LEU A 329 20.33 -39.04 -12.93
C LEU A 329 21.52 -39.49 -13.79
N SER A 330 22.26 -40.50 -13.32
CA SER A 330 23.39 -41.09 -14.04
C SER A 330 23.02 -41.44 -15.48
N GLY A 331 23.47 -40.63 -16.44
CA GLY A 331 23.21 -40.80 -17.87
C GLY A 331 22.45 -39.66 -18.59
N GLY A 332 22.21 -38.50 -17.96
CA GLY A 332 21.75 -37.28 -18.64
C GLY A 332 20.46 -37.45 -19.45
N LYS A 333 19.35 -37.66 -18.75
CA LYS A 333 18.05 -37.90 -19.39
C LYS A 333 17.34 -36.58 -19.70
N ILE A 334 16.77 -36.49 -20.91
CA ILE A 334 15.94 -35.35 -21.32
C ILE A 334 14.51 -35.58 -20.83
N VAL A 335 13.97 -34.61 -20.10
CA VAL A 335 12.66 -34.71 -19.46
C VAL A 335 11.77 -33.57 -19.93
N CYS A 336 10.52 -33.91 -20.26
CA CYS A 336 9.44 -32.96 -20.48
C CYS A 336 8.47 -32.99 -19.28
N LEU A 337 8.24 -31.84 -18.66
CA LEU A 337 7.29 -31.62 -17.57
C LEU A 337 6.16 -30.72 -18.04
N THR A 338 4.95 -31.22 -18.21
CA THR A 338 3.79 -30.32 -18.37
C THR A 338 3.34 -29.81 -17.02
N LEU A 339 2.94 -28.54 -16.95
CA LEU A 339 2.66 -27.85 -15.69
C LEU A 339 1.22 -27.36 -15.63
N ASN A 340 0.63 -27.52 -14.46
CA ASN A 340 -0.64 -26.91 -14.11
C ASN A 340 -0.41 -25.46 -13.62
N SER A 341 0.72 -25.22 -12.94
CA SER A 341 1.19 -23.89 -12.54
C SER A 341 2.71 -23.82 -12.58
N LEU A 342 3.22 -22.74 -13.17
CA LEU A 342 4.65 -22.43 -13.25
C LEU A 342 5.22 -21.88 -11.93
N GLY A 343 4.48 -21.84 -10.81
CA GLY A 343 5.01 -21.42 -9.51
C GLY A 343 5.67 -20.03 -9.52
N ILE A 344 6.67 -19.82 -8.64
CA ILE A 344 7.44 -18.58 -8.51
C ILE A 344 8.73 -18.71 -9.33
N GLN A 345 8.87 -17.85 -10.36
CA GLN A 345 9.99 -17.81 -11.30
C GLN A 345 11.04 -16.76 -10.85
N THR A 346 12.32 -17.13 -10.82
CA THR A 346 13.42 -16.27 -10.32
C THR A 346 14.69 -16.37 -11.20
N CYS A 347 15.48 -15.28 -11.24
CA CYS A 347 16.82 -15.16 -11.86
C CYS A 347 16.90 -15.15 -13.40
N ALA A 348 16.92 -13.94 -13.99
CA ALA A 348 17.03 -13.71 -15.43
C ALA A 348 18.48 -13.56 -15.94
N GLU A 349 18.73 -13.96 -17.19
CA GLU A 349 20.09 -14.15 -17.75
C GLU A 349 20.82 -12.86 -18.18
N GLU A 350 20.14 -11.73 -18.33
CA GLU A 350 20.76 -10.50 -18.85
C GLU A 350 20.39 -9.27 -18.02
N THR A 351 21.36 -8.79 -17.21
CA THR A 351 21.70 -7.37 -16.91
C THR A 351 22.06 -7.09 -15.44
N ARG A 352 23.09 -6.25 -15.27
CA ARG A 352 23.52 -5.66 -13.99
C ARG A 352 22.95 -4.23 -13.88
N SER A 353 21.82 -4.04 -13.21
CA SER A 353 21.31 -2.73 -12.73
C SER A 353 21.61 -2.52 -11.23
N ALA A 354 21.52 -1.27 -10.73
CA ALA A 354 21.66 -0.96 -9.29
C ALA A 354 20.34 -1.16 -8.50
N TRP A 355 19.20 -1.14 -9.17
CA TRP A 355 17.90 -1.49 -8.63
C TRP A 355 17.54 -2.92 -9.09
N LYS A 356 17.62 -3.89 -8.16
CA LYS A 356 17.45 -5.32 -8.42
C LYS A 356 16.41 -5.91 -7.48
N VAL A 357 15.66 -6.90 -7.97
CA VAL A 357 14.50 -7.46 -7.26
C VAL A 357 14.71 -8.92 -6.80
N LEU A 358 15.75 -9.65 -7.25
CA LEU A 358 15.88 -11.12 -7.00
C LEU A 358 17.29 -11.56 -6.55
N ASN A 359 17.36 -12.52 -5.60
CA ASN A 359 18.59 -13.12 -5.04
C ASN A 359 18.93 -14.45 -5.74
N CYS A 360 20.14 -14.59 -6.32
CA CYS A 360 20.43 -15.56 -7.39
C CYS A 360 21.72 -16.38 -7.19
N SER A 361 21.79 -17.23 -6.17
CA SER A 361 22.93 -18.14 -5.99
C SER A 361 22.47 -19.56 -5.61
N SER A 362 22.50 -20.50 -6.57
CA SER A 362 22.52 -21.97 -6.33
C SER A 362 22.87 -22.74 -7.63
N PRO A 363 23.47 -23.96 -7.56
CA PRO A 363 24.18 -24.60 -8.67
C PRO A 363 23.40 -25.62 -9.55
N ASP A 364 22.13 -25.92 -9.28
CA ASP A 364 21.54 -27.19 -9.76
C ASP A 364 20.47 -27.00 -10.85
N ALA A 365 20.92 -27.05 -12.12
CA ALA A 365 20.20 -27.42 -13.37
C ALA A 365 20.78 -26.64 -14.58
N GLU A 366 21.23 -27.34 -15.63
CA GLU A 366 21.71 -26.71 -16.88
C GLU A 366 20.53 -26.19 -17.73
N VAL A 367 19.98 -25.04 -17.35
CA VAL A 367 18.92 -24.34 -18.11
C VAL A 367 19.52 -23.40 -19.19
N ARG A 368 20.84 -23.40 -19.40
CA ARG A 368 21.56 -22.38 -20.20
C ARG A 368 21.59 -22.62 -21.71
N ILE A 369 21.31 -23.84 -22.17
CA ILE A 369 21.50 -24.24 -23.59
C ILE A 369 20.14 -24.37 -24.27
N HIS A 370 19.85 -23.57 -25.30
CA HIS A 370 18.64 -23.72 -26.11
C HIS A 370 18.64 -25.10 -26.82
N PRO A 371 17.54 -25.87 -26.81
CA PRO A 371 16.15 -25.53 -26.45
C PRO A 371 15.72 -25.87 -25.01
N PHE A 372 16.64 -26.06 -24.06
CA PHE A 372 16.28 -26.34 -22.67
C PHE A 372 15.81 -25.05 -21.94
N GLY A 373 14.72 -25.14 -21.18
CA GLY A 373 14.06 -24.01 -20.54
C GLY A 373 12.66 -24.30 -20.01
N TRP A 374 12.09 -23.31 -19.33
CA TRP A 374 10.67 -23.28 -18.97
C TRP A 374 9.90 -22.49 -20.02
N TYR A 375 8.68 -22.90 -20.34
CA TYR A 375 7.87 -22.37 -21.43
C TYR A 375 6.43 -22.13 -20.95
N GLN A 376 5.81 -21.02 -21.35
CA GLN A 376 4.46 -20.64 -20.87
C GLN A 376 3.50 -20.29 -22.02
N LYS A 377 2.19 -20.51 -21.79
CA LYS A 377 1.06 -20.15 -22.66
C LYS A 377 0.60 -18.70 -22.38
N PRO A 378 0.20 -17.89 -23.38
CA PRO A 378 -0.19 -16.49 -23.15
C PRO A 378 -1.58 -16.34 -22.48
N GLU A 379 -1.68 -15.53 -21.42
CA GLU A 379 -2.92 -15.20 -20.67
C GLU A 379 -3.22 -13.68 -20.72
N TYR A 380 -4.51 -13.29 -20.73
CA TYR A 380 -5.02 -11.91 -20.92
C TYR A 380 -5.26 -11.17 -19.58
N LEU A 381 -5.03 -9.84 -19.53
CA LEU A 381 -5.19 -9.00 -18.32
C LEU A 381 -5.89 -7.65 -18.63
N ASP A 382 -6.99 -7.35 -17.92
CA ASP A 382 -7.91 -6.21 -18.12
C ASP A 382 -7.69 -5.01 -17.14
N THR A 383 -6.50 -4.86 -16.54
CA THR A 383 -6.26 -3.89 -15.43
C THR A 383 -5.53 -2.59 -15.81
N TRP A 384 -5.39 -2.29 -17.10
CA TRP A 384 -4.55 -1.18 -17.58
C TRP A 384 -5.36 -0.02 -18.18
N GLN A 385 -5.00 1.22 -17.82
CA GLN A 385 -5.52 2.45 -18.40
C GLN A 385 -4.58 2.93 -19.51
N PRO A 386 -5.04 3.01 -20.78
CA PRO A 386 -4.26 3.68 -21.82
C PRO A 386 -4.25 5.19 -21.58
N LEU A 387 -3.09 5.83 -21.74
CA LEU A 387 -2.93 7.29 -21.67
C LEU A 387 -2.66 7.86 -23.06
N ASN A 388 -3.15 9.07 -23.30
CA ASN A 388 -2.89 9.80 -24.53
C ASN A 388 -1.49 10.45 -24.48
N VAL A 389 -0.80 10.54 -25.63
CA VAL A 389 0.51 11.21 -25.77
C VAL A 389 0.46 12.67 -25.30
N SER A 390 -0.69 13.34 -25.38
CA SER A 390 -0.87 14.71 -24.86
C SER A 390 -0.73 14.84 -23.33
N SER A 391 -0.82 13.74 -22.60
CA SER A 391 -0.69 13.69 -21.13
C SER A 391 0.75 13.47 -20.64
N VAL A 392 1.74 13.54 -21.55
CA VAL A 392 3.14 13.19 -21.29
C VAL A 392 4.08 14.37 -21.44
N LEU A 393 5.19 14.34 -20.71
CA LEU A 393 6.33 15.23 -20.85
C LEU A 393 7.64 14.44 -20.97
N MET A 394 8.51 14.84 -21.89
CA MET A 394 9.79 14.17 -22.16
C MET A 394 10.92 14.63 -21.23
N ASP A 395 11.48 13.75 -20.42
CA ASP A 395 12.60 14.02 -19.54
C ASP A 395 13.71 12.97 -19.67
N SER A 396 14.76 13.32 -20.42
CA SER A 396 15.92 12.44 -20.62
C SER A 396 16.73 12.18 -19.36
N SER A 397 16.56 12.99 -18.30
CA SER A 397 17.30 12.88 -17.04
C SER A 397 16.80 11.77 -16.11
N ILE A 398 15.65 11.15 -16.41
CA ILE A 398 15.11 10.03 -15.65
C ILE A 398 16.13 8.90 -15.57
N SER A 399 16.45 8.50 -14.35
CA SER A 399 17.39 7.42 -14.04
C SER A 399 16.70 6.10 -13.68
N ASP A 400 15.53 6.18 -13.03
CA ASP A 400 14.74 5.00 -12.64
C ASP A 400 13.81 4.56 -13.79
N PHE A 401 14.33 3.74 -14.68
CA PHE A 401 13.58 3.08 -15.76
C PHE A 401 14.24 1.75 -16.11
N GLU A 402 13.46 0.83 -16.67
CA GLU A 402 13.96 -0.46 -17.17
C GLU A 402 13.49 -0.66 -18.61
N VAL A 403 14.29 -1.34 -19.44
CA VAL A 403 14.01 -1.55 -20.87
C VAL A 403 13.98 -3.03 -21.18
N ALA A 404 12.95 -3.46 -21.91
CA ALA A 404 12.89 -4.76 -22.56
C ALA A 404 12.69 -4.58 -24.07
N GLN A 405 13.39 -5.35 -24.89
CA GLN A 405 13.17 -5.39 -26.33
C GLN A 405 12.64 -6.76 -26.72
N ILE A 406 11.52 -6.78 -27.45
CA ILE A 406 10.87 -7.99 -27.92
C ILE A 406 11.07 -8.07 -29.42
N SER A 407 11.88 -9.03 -29.90
CA SER A 407 12.09 -9.20 -31.35
C SER A 407 10.75 -9.43 -32.07
N ARG A 408 10.62 -8.83 -33.26
CA ARG A 408 9.49 -9.10 -34.16
C ARG A 408 9.42 -10.54 -34.63
N ASP A 409 10.54 -11.27 -34.59
CA ASP A 409 10.60 -12.69 -34.93
C ASP A 409 9.83 -13.58 -33.92
N ILE A 410 9.53 -13.04 -32.73
CA ILE A 410 8.89 -13.74 -31.60
C ILE A 410 7.44 -13.27 -31.39
N ALA A 411 7.11 -12.05 -31.82
CA ALA A 411 5.77 -11.48 -31.70
C ALA A 411 5.24 -11.10 -33.10
N ASN A 412 4.57 -12.05 -33.77
CA ASN A 412 3.89 -11.81 -35.05
C ASN A 412 2.78 -10.74 -34.95
N ASP A 413 2.31 -10.45 -33.73
CA ASP A 413 1.28 -9.45 -33.44
C ASP A 413 1.72 -8.54 -32.27
N PHE A 414 1.56 -7.22 -32.44
CA PHE A 414 1.80 -6.19 -31.42
C PHE A 414 1.05 -6.48 -30.11
N SER A 415 -0.13 -7.10 -30.20
CA SER A 415 -0.93 -7.50 -29.03
C SER A 415 -0.16 -8.42 -28.07
N THR A 416 0.68 -9.31 -28.60
CA THR A 416 1.46 -10.28 -27.83
C THR A 416 2.60 -9.59 -27.10
N ALA A 417 3.34 -8.72 -27.79
CA ALA A 417 4.39 -7.90 -27.19
C ALA A 417 3.83 -6.97 -26.09
N ARG A 418 2.66 -6.37 -26.33
CA ARG A 418 1.94 -5.57 -25.35
C ARG A 418 1.60 -6.37 -24.09
N ASN A 419 0.92 -7.50 -24.24
CA ASN A 419 0.46 -8.28 -23.09
C ASN A 419 1.64 -8.79 -22.24
N PHE A 420 2.76 -9.17 -22.88
CA PHE A 420 4.00 -9.50 -22.16
C PHE A 420 4.50 -8.35 -21.28
N CYS A 421 4.63 -7.14 -21.84
CA CYS A 421 5.15 -5.99 -21.10
C CYS A 421 4.20 -5.59 -19.96
N LEU A 422 2.89 -5.60 -20.19
CA LEU A 422 1.91 -5.34 -19.14
C LEU A 422 1.96 -6.39 -18.01
N SER A 423 2.10 -7.68 -18.35
CA SER A 423 2.26 -8.75 -17.37
C SER A 423 3.55 -8.60 -16.55
N ALA A 424 4.68 -8.28 -17.19
CA ALA A 424 5.96 -8.06 -16.52
C ALA A 424 5.87 -6.95 -15.46
N CYS A 425 5.22 -5.83 -15.78
CA CYS A 425 5.01 -4.73 -14.84
C CYS A 425 4.01 -5.09 -13.73
N SER A 426 2.97 -5.88 -14.01
CA SER A 426 1.97 -6.29 -13.00
C SER A 426 2.58 -7.12 -11.86
N LYS A 427 3.65 -7.87 -12.13
CA LYS A 427 4.36 -8.70 -11.12
C LYS A 427 5.17 -7.86 -10.13
N ASN A 428 5.51 -6.61 -10.45
CA ASN A 428 6.26 -5.73 -9.56
C ASN A 428 5.41 -4.55 -9.09
N GLN A 429 5.15 -4.48 -7.78
CA GLN A 429 4.31 -3.41 -7.22
C GLN A 429 4.86 -2.00 -7.45
N SER A 430 6.18 -1.84 -7.60
CA SER A 430 6.80 -0.54 -7.87
C SER A 430 6.66 -0.07 -9.31
N CYS A 431 6.38 -0.98 -10.25
CA CYS A 431 6.13 -0.64 -11.64
C CYS A 431 4.68 -0.22 -11.79
N THR A 432 4.42 1.02 -12.19
CA THR A 432 3.07 1.58 -12.31
C THR A 432 2.75 1.98 -13.75
N MET A 433 3.77 2.14 -14.58
CA MET A 433 3.70 2.69 -15.92
C MET A 433 4.52 1.84 -16.90
N VAL A 434 3.94 1.57 -18.07
CA VAL A 434 4.60 0.85 -19.17
C VAL A 434 4.43 1.64 -20.45
N THR A 435 5.49 1.78 -21.22
CA THR A 435 5.44 2.42 -22.53
C THR A 435 5.98 1.50 -23.61
N LEU A 436 5.35 1.48 -24.77
CA LEU A 436 5.74 0.64 -25.89
C LEU A 436 5.93 1.48 -27.15
N GLU A 437 7.03 1.20 -27.84
CA GLU A 437 7.38 1.79 -29.12
C GLU A 437 7.70 0.68 -30.13
N ILE A 438 7.16 0.81 -31.36
CA ILE A 438 7.37 -0.17 -32.42
C ILE A 438 8.62 0.24 -33.22
N LEU A 439 9.65 -0.60 -33.20
CA LEU A 439 10.86 -0.46 -34.00
C LEU A 439 10.82 -1.41 -35.21
N PRO A 440 11.68 -1.19 -36.23
CA PRO A 440 11.70 -2.04 -37.44
C PRO A 440 11.92 -3.52 -37.15
N SER A 441 12.74 -3.87 -36.16
CA SER A 441 13.13 -5.24 -35.79
C SER A 441 12.57 -5.73 -34.45
N ALA A 442 11.94 -4.87 -33.64
CA ALA A 442 11.49 -5.22 -32.29
C ALA A 442 10.37 -4.29 -31.80
N VAL A 443 9.67 -4.69 -30.74
CA VAL A 443 8.87 -3.79 -29.90
C VAL A 443 9.68 -3.47 -28.65
N ARG A 444 9.94 -2.18 -28.41
CA ARG A 444 10.69 -1.69 -27.25
C ARG A 444 9.71 -1.32 -26.15
N CYS A 445 9.82 -1.98 -25.01
CA CYS A 445 9.07 -1.69 -23.80
C CYS A 445 9.95 -0.99 -22.78
N LEU A 446 9.43 0.07 -22.17
CA LEU A 446 10.05 0.71 -21.01
C LEU A 446 9.10 0.64 -19.82
N PHE A 447 9.67 0.38 -18.66
CA PHE A 447 8.98 0.28 -17.37
C PHE A 447 9.38 1.45 -16.49
N TYR A 448 8.40 2.07 -15.85
CA TYR A 448 8.62 3.22 -14.97
C TYR A 448 7.90 3.04 -13.62
N PRO A 449 8.46 3.61 -12.54
CA PRO A 449 7.71 3.86 -11.31
C PRO A 449 6.66 4.96 -11.53
N ASP A 450 5.99 5.43 -10.48
CA ASP A 450 5.11 6.59 -10.61
C ASP A 450 5.92 7.87 -10.89
N THR A 451 5.93 8.29 -12.15
CA THR A 451 6.65 9.48 -12.63
C THR A 451 5.72 10.67 -12.87
N GLN A 452 4.53 10.68 -12.27
CA GLN A 452 3.59 11.78 -12.38
C GLN A 452 4.20 13.08 -11.83
N ILE A 453 4.05 14.16 -12.58
CA ILE A 453 4.37 15.53 -12.17
C ILE A 453 3.13 16.38 -12.28
N CYS A 454 2.84 17.16 -11.25
CA CYS A 454 1.66 18.02 -11.21
C CYS A 454 2.08 19.49 -11.07
N THR A 455 1.46 20.35 -11.87
CA THR A 455 1.54 21.80 -11.72
C THR A 455 0.25 22.27 -11.06
N HIS A 456 0.35 22.82 -9.84
CA HIS A 456 -0.81 23.36 -9.15
C HIS A 456 -0.84 24.87 -9.31
N GLY A 457 -2.01 25.40 -9.68
CA GLY A 457 -2.32 26.82 -9.65
C GLY A 457 -3.67 27.05 -8.98
N LEU A 458 -4.01 28.31 -8.71
CA LEU A 458 -5.28 28.66 -8.07
C LEU A 458 -6.50 28.34 -8.95
N GLN A 459 -6.34 28.28 -10.28
CA GLN A 459 -7.41 27.98 -11.24
C GLN A 459 -7.58 26.47 -11.52
N GLY A 460 -6.71 25.62 -10.95
CA GLY A 460 -6.76 24.17 -11.12
C GLY A 460 -5.37 23.56 -11.17
N HIS A 461 -5.31 22.23 -11.33
CA HIS A 461 -4.05 21.51 -11.46
C HIS A 461 -3.98 20.71 -12.76
N SER A 462 -2.78 20.64 -13.34
CA SER A 462 -2.51 19.80 -14.50
C SER A 462 -1.43 18.80 -14.13
N CYS A 463 -1.76 17.51 -14.21
CA CYS A 463 -0.79 16.45 -14.02
C CYS A 463 -0.43 15.81 -15.35
N ARG A 464 0.85 15.54 -15.53
CA ARG A 464 1.40 14.85 -16.70
C ARG A 464 2.37 13.76 -16.23
N VAL A 465 2.63 12.78 -17.08
CA VAL A 465 3.58 11.70 -16.79
C VAL A 465 4.93 12.03 -17.43
N LEU A 466 6.03 11.85 -16.69
CA LEU A 466 7.37 12.01 -17.24
C LEU A 466 7.84 10.71 -17.90
N LEU A 467 8.31 10.79 -19.15
CA LEU A 467 8.91 9.67 -19.89
C LEU A 467 10.32 10.00 -20.34
N LYS A 468 11.20 8.98 -20.35
CA LYS A 468 12.59 9.14 -20.80
C LYS A 468 12.70 9.19 -22.32
N GLU A 469 11.99 8.27 -22.99
CA GLU A 469 11.95 8.13 -24.44
C GLU A 469 10.50 8.28 -24.93
N PRO A 470 10.27 8.86 -26.13
CA PRO A 470 8.93 8.97 -26.68
C PRO A 470 8.38 7.57 -26.99
N ALA A 471 7.10 7.37 -26.74
CA ALA A 471 6.44 6.11 -27.00
C ALA A 471 5.01 6.31 -27.50
N THR A 472 4.62 5.49 -28.45
CA THR A 472 3.31 5.53 -29.10
C THR A 472 2.20 4.99 -28.19
N TYR A 473 2.49 3.96 -27.38
CA TYR A 473 1.50 3.34 -26.50
C TYR A 473 1.94 3.45 -25.04
N ILE A 474 1.08 4.01 -24.21
CA ILE A 474 1.37 4.27 -22.79
C ILE A 474 0.25 3.67 -21.95
N TYR A 475 0.63 2.87 -20.97
CA TYR A 475 -0.30 2.16 -20.09
C TYR A 475 0.04 2.45 -18.63
N ARG A 476 -0.99 2.80 -17.85
CA ARG A 476 -0.93 2.99 -16.39
C ARG A 476 -1.72 1.91 -15.68
N ARG A 477 -1.21 1.40 -14.57
CA ARG A 477 -1.90 0.38 -13.75
C ARG A 477 -3.09 0.99 -13.00
N LYS A 478 -4.26 0.34 -13.00
CA LYS A 478 -5.48 0.79 -12.28
C LYS A 478 -5.64 0.18 -10.88
N ASP A 479 -5.04 -0.97 -10.60
CA ASP A 479 -5.21 -1.80 -9.40
C ASP A 479 -4.64 -1.22 -8.08
N LEU A 480 -4.28 0.07 -8.06
CA LEU A 480 -3.81 0.77 -6.86
C LEU A 480 -4.84 1.73 -6.27
N PHE A 481 -6.07 1.76 -6.77
CA PHE A 481 -7.17 2.22 -5.92
C PHE A 481 -7.21 1.26 -4.72
N LEU A 482 -6.81 1.75 -3.53
CA LEU A 482 -7.53 1.26 -2.36
C LEU A 482 -9.00 1.52 -2.70
N PRO A 483 -9.86 0.49 -2.79
CA PRO A 483 -11.27 0.74 -2.84
C PRO A 483 -11.60 1.34 -1.47
N ILE A 484 -11.49 2.65 -1.35
CA ILE A 484 -12.43 3.35 -0.48
C ILE A 484 -13.71 3.24 -1.27
N SER A 485 -14.43 2.13 -1.04
CA SER A 485 -15.81 2.03 -1.46
C SER A 485 -16.50 3.30 -0.98
N GLU A 486 -17.34 3.90 -1.82
CA GLU A 486 -18.26 4.97 -1.43
C GLU A 486 -19.14 4.60 -0.21
N SER A 487 -19.06 3.37 0.30
CA SER A 487 -19.76 2.87 1.49
C SER A 487 -19.05 3.03 2.84
N ASP A 488 -17.76 3.35 2.93
CA ASP A 488 -17.08 3.47 4.25
C ASP A 488 -16.65 4.93 4.52
N LEU A 489 -17.56 5.69 5.14
CA LEU A 489 -17.35 7.06 5.62
C LEU A 489 -16.22 7.19 6.68
N THR A 490 -15.68 6.08 7.17
CA THR A 490 -14.68 6.01 8.25
C THR A 490 -13.45 5.21 7.81
N PRO A 491 -12.34 5.86 7.40
CA PRO A 491 -11.11 5.16 7.07
C PRO A 491 -10.57 4.45 8.31
N SER A 492 -10.17 3.18 8.18
CA SER A 492 -9.58 2.38 9.26
C SER A 492 -8.19 1.88 8.89
N VAL A 493 -7.29 1.80 9.87
CA VAL A 493 -5.93 1.26 9.72
C VAL A 493 -5.62 0.34 10.88
N TYR A 494 -5.23 -0.90 10.58
CA TYR A 494 -4.82 -1.88 11.58
C TYR A 494 -3.34 -1.69 11.95
N ILE A 495 -3.05 -1.52 13.24
CA ILE A 495 -1.71 -1.44 13.81
C ILE A 495 -1.39 -2.78 14.50
N PRO A 496 -0.40 -3.56 14.01
CA PRO A 496 -0.16 -4.93 14.50
C PRO A 496 0.03 -5.06 16.01
N SER A 497 0.57 -4.04 16.67
CA SER A 497 0.88 -4.03 18.11
C SER A 497 -0.22 -3.43 18.99
N HIS A 498 -1.27 -2.82 18.42
CA HIS A 498 -2.25 -2.04 19.18
C HIS A 498 -3.73 -2.25 18.74
N GLY A 499 -3.98 -2.77 17.53
CA GLY A 499 -5.33 -2.96 16.99
C GLY A 499 -5.75 -1.88 15.98
N ASP A 500 -7.05 -1.68 15.81
CA ASP A 500 -7.61 -0.81 14.77
C ASP A 500 -7.60 0.68 15.16
N LEU A 501 -7.28 1.55 14.19
CA LEU A 501 -7.44 2.99 14.28
C LEU A 501 -8.62 3.43 13.42
N MET A 502 -9.59 4.13 14.00
CA MET A 502 -10.73 4.69 13.27
C MET A 502 -10.50 6.18 13.00
N GLY A 503 -10.23 6.52 11.75
CA GLY A 503 -10.07 7.89 11.28
C GLY A 503 -11.36 8.49 10.72
N LYS A 504 -11.24 9.68 10.11
CA LYS A 504 -12.32 10.36 9.38
C LYS A 504 -11.83 10.79 8.00
N SER A 505 -12.73 10.78 7.02
CA SER A 505 -12.47 11.36 5.71
C SER A 505 -12.86 12.84 5.74
N GLN A 506 -11.99 13.72 5.24
CA GLN A 506 -12.28 15.14 5.08
C GLN A 506 -11.96 15.59 3.65
N VAL A 507 -12.93 16.26 3.03
CA VAL A 507 -12.70 16.94 1.75
C VAL A 507 -12.24 18.36 2.02
N ILE A 508 -11.09 18.73 1.46
CA ILE A 508 -10.52 20.08 1.55
C ILE A 508 -10.53 20.77 0.19
N HIS A 509 -10.54 22.10 0.21
CA HIS A 509 -10.58 22.93 -0.99
C HIS A 509 -9.24 23.67 -1.15
N ILE A 510 -8.59 23.53 -2.31
CA ILE A 510 -7.34 24.21 -2.66
C ILE A 510 -7.50 24.83 -4.05
N GLY A 511 -7.55 26.17 -4.13
CA GLY A 511 -7.82 26.86 -5.39
C GLY A 511 -9.26 26.62 -5.85
N SER A 512 -9.44 25.92 -6.97
CA SER A 512 -10.75 25.49 -7.50
C SER A 512 -11.03 23.99 -7.32
N GLU A 513 -10.15 23.28 -6.61
CA GLU A 513 -10.12 21.82 -6.57
C GLU A 513 -10.50 21.29 -5.19
N TRP A 514 -11.20 20.15 -5.19
CA TRP A 514 -11.55 19.41 -3.98
C TRP A 514 -10.68 18.17 -3.86
N ARG A 515 -10.08 17.93 -2.69
CA ARG A 515 -9.27 16.74 -2.43
C ARG A 515 -9.74 16.04 -1.17
N ASN A 516 -9.85 14.72 -1.25
CA ASN A 516 -10.21 13.89 -0.10
C ASN A 516 -8.94 13.47 0.66
N ILE A 517 -8.95 13.65 1.97
CA ILE A 517 -7.85 13.34 2.89
C ILE A 517 -8.39 12.46 4.01
N SER A 518 -7.71 11.35 4.29
CA SER A 518 -7.97 10.54 5.47
C SER A 518 -7.19 11.09 6.64
N GLN A 519 -7.90 11.48 7.70
CA GLN A 519 -7.34 12.06 8.90
C GLN A 519 -7.47 11.08 10.07
N PHE A 520 -6.35 10.82 10.74
CA PHE A 520 -6.29 10.08 11.99
C PHE A 520 -5.72 11.00 13.06
N LEU A 521 -6.59 11.62 13.83
CA LEU A 521 -6.26 12.65 14.82
C LEU A 521 -6.18 12.06 16.22
N GLY A 522 -5.21 12.49 17.02
CA GLY A 522 -5.15 12.13 18.43
C GLY A 522 -4.74 10.69 18.72
N ILE A 523 -3.78 10.15 17.97
CA ILE A 523 -3.21 8.82 18.17
C ILE A 523 -2.13 8.89 19.28
N PRO A 524 -2.23 8.13 20.37
CA PRO A 524 -1.21 8.15 21.42
C PRO A 524 0.06 7.44 20.92
N TYR A 525 1.21 8.06 21.10
CA TYR A 525 2.51 7.42 20.82
C TYR A 525 3.28 7.04 22.09
N ALA A 526 2.82 7.52 23.24
CA ALA A 526 3.38 7.26 24.55
C ALA A 526 2.27 7.33 25.61
N ALA A 527 2.54 6.78 26.79
CA ALA A 527 1.60 6.79 27.90
C ALA A 527 1.46 8.20 28.48
N PRO A 528 0.27 8.59 28.97
CA PRO A 528 0.06 9.88 29.61
C PRO A 528 1.07 10.10 30.76
N PRO A 529 1.86 11.19 30.76
CA PRO A 529 2.88 11.46 31.76
C PRO A 529 2.28 12.08 33.04
N LEU A 530 1.28 11.41 33.60
CA LEU A 530 0.50 11.87 34.76
C LEU A 530 1.08 11.33 36.08
N ALA A 531 0.85 12.06 37.17
CA ALA A 531 1.24 11.69 38.53
C ALA A 531 2.72 11.25 38.62
N ASP A 532 2.99 10.00 39.01
CA ASP A 532 4.36 9.48 39.18
C ASP A 532 5.18 9.43 37.88
N ARG A 533 4.50 9.43 36.72
CA ARG A 533 5.14 9.50 35.39
C ARG A 533 5.54 10.91 34.99
N ARG A 534 5.10 11.94 35.74
CA ARG A 534 5.48 13.33 35.49
C ARG A 534 7.01 13.47 35.65
N PHE A 535 7.61 14.21 34.72
CA PHE A 535 9.06 14.41 34.52
C PHE A 535 9.86 13.19 34.05
N SER A 536 9.26 11.99 34.06
CA SER A 536 9.91 10.77 33.60
C SER A 536 9.94 10.68 32.07
N PRO A 537 10.88 9.91 31.48
CA PRO A 537 10.88 9.59 30.06
C PRO A 537 9.54 9.00 29.57
N PRO A 538 9.17 9.18 28.30
CA PRO A 538 7.94 8.60 27.76
C PRO A 538 7.98 7.07 27.83
N GLU A 539 6.91 6.48 28.31
CA GLU A 539 6.73 5.03 28.31
C GLU A 539 5.88 4.60 27.10
N PRO A 540 6.15 3.43 26.49
CA PRO A 540 5.27 2.88 25.46
C PRO A 540 3.84 2.70 25.98
N PHE A 541 2.85 2.98 25.13
CA PHE A 541 1.44 2.79 25.46
C PHE A 541 0.76 1.90 24.43
N ALA A 542 0.25 0.76 24.87
CA ALA A 542 -0.56 -0.13 24.05
C ALA A 542 -2.05 0.10 24.36
N TRP A 543 -2.84 0.47 23.35
CA TRP A 543 -4.29 0.29 23.41
C TRP A 543 -4.64 -1.12 22.94
N VAL A 544 -5.81 -1.61 23.32
CA VAL A 544 -6.33 -2.93 22.91
C VAL A 544 -7.67 -2.66 22.23
N GLU A 545 -7.93 -3.35 21.12
CA GLU A 545 -9.11 -3.22 20.25
C GLU A 545 -9.05 -2.05 19.27
N ALA A 546 -9.92 -1.05 19.41
CA ALA A 546 -10.08 0.03 18.44
C ALA A 546 -9.94 1.41 19.11
N TRP A 547 -9.09 2.26 18.55
CA TRP A 547 -8.91 3.64 19.00
C TRP A 547 -9.64 4.62 18.09
N ASN A 548 -10.46 5.49 18.69
CA ASN A 548 -11.12 6.57 17.97
C ASN A 548 -10.14 7.71 17.70
N ALA A 549 -9.65 7.78 16.47
CA ALA A 549 -8.71 8.77 15.96
C ALA A 549 -9.40 9.84 15.09
N THR A 550 -10.58 10.34 15.50
CA THR A 550 -11.32 11.37 14.73
C THR A 550 -11.21 12.79 15.30
N VAL A 551 -10.65 12.93 16.51
CA VAL A 551 -10.64 14.16 17.30
C VAL A 551 -9.22 14.50 17.73
N ALA A 552 -8.76 15.72 17.45
CA ALA A 552 -7.48 16.21 17.95
C ALA A 552 -7.47 16.28 19.49
N ARG A 553 -6.34 15.94 20.10
CA ARG A 553 -6.16 15.95 21.57
C ARG A 553 -5.56 17.27 22.04
N ALA A 554 -5.65 17.51 23.35
CA ALA A 554 -5.12 18.71 23.98
C ALA A 554 -3.61 18.88 23.71
N ALA A 555 -3.18 20.14 23.59
CA ALA A 555 -1.78 20.50 23.53
C ALA A 555 -1.11 20.36 24.91
N CYS A 556 0.21 20.32 24.92
CA CYS A 556 0.98 20.33 26.17
C CYS A 556 0.92 21.70 26.84
N TRP A 557 1.01 21.73 28.17
CA TRP A 557 1.17 22.98 28.92
C TRP A 557 2.38 23.79 28.46
N GLN A 558 2.14 25.07 28.16
CA GLN A 558 3.14 26.05 27.75
C GLN A 558 3.16 27.26 28.71
N PRO A 559 4.33 27.89 28.92
CA PRO A 559 4.42 29.13 29.67
C PRO A 559 3.49 30.22 29.12
N GLY A 560 2.66 30.79 29.98
CA GLY A 560 1.68 31.82 29.62
C GLY A 560 0.26 31.33 29.30
N ASP A 561 -0.03 30.03 29.38
CA ASP A 561 -1.39 29.50 29.11
C ASP A 561 -2.47 29.95 30.11
N GLY A 562 -2.10 30.32 31.34
CA GLY A 562 -3.02 30.79 32.38
C GLY A 562 -4.21 29.87 32.64
N GLU A 563 -5.43 30.40 32.62
CA GLU A 563 -6.68 29.65 32.88
C GLU A 563 -7.23 28.88 31.65
N ALA A 564 -6.34 28.41 30.77
CA ALA A 564 -6.74 27.63 29.60
C ALA A 564 -7.58 26.40 30.00
N PRO A 565 -8.75 26.16 29.36
CA PRO A 565 -9.56 24.99 29.63
C PRO A 565 -8.83 23.66 29.36
N SER A 566 -9.10 22.63 30.17
CA SER A 566 -8.40 21.33 30.14
C SER A 566 -8.53 20.53 28.85
N HIS A 567 -9.53 20.84 28.00
CA HIS A 567 -9.69 20.21 26.69
C HIS A 567 -8.81 20.84 25.61
N PHE A 568 -8.23 22.01 25.87
CA PHE A 568 -7.25 22.65 24.99
C PHE A 568 -5.82 22.36 25.42
N VAL A 569 -5.57 22.33 26.74
CA VAL A 569 -4.24 22.14 27.32
C VAL A 569 -4.28 21.08 28.42
N SER A 570 -3.36 20.12 28.36
CA SER A 570 -3.25 19.01 29.32
C SER A 570 -1.81 18.52 29.44
N GLU A 571 -1.48 17.84 30.54
CA GLU A 571 -0.25 17.03 30.63
C GLU A 571 -0.35 15.75 29.80
N ASP A 572 -1.57 15.22 29.64
CA ASP A 572 -1.86 14.16 28.69
C ASP A 572 -1.95 14.74 27.28
N CYS A 573 -0.78 14.94 26.66
CA CYS A 573 -0.63 15.60 25.37
C CYS A 573 0.22 14.82 24.35
N LEU A 574 0.71 13.62 24.68
CA LEU A 574 1.64 12.83 23.85
C LEU A 574 0.93 12.09 22.71
N TYR A 575 0.35 12.87 21.80
CA TYR A 575 -0.44 12.43 20.67
C TYR A 575 0.13 12.94 19.35
N LEU A 576 -0.09 12.16 18.29
CA LEU A 576 0.17 12.54 16.91
C LEU A 576 -1.10 12.51 16.07
N ASN A 577 -1.08 13.26 14.97
CA ASN A 577 -2.14 13.32 13.98
C ASN A 577 -1.55 12.95 12.62
N VAL A 578 -2.13 11.98 11.92
CA VAL A 578 -1.69 11.53 10.60
C VAL A 578 -2.68 11.98 9.53
N PHE A 579 -2.18 12.66 8.51
CA PHE A 579 -2.93 13.16 7.36
C PHE A 579 -2.46 12.42 6.11
N VAL A 580 -3.33 11.58 5.56
CA VAL A 580 -3.04 10.72 4.40
C VAL A 580 -3.84 11.20 3.20
N PRO A 581 -3.19 11.61 2.09
CA PRO A 581 -3.92 11.97 0.89
C PRO A 581 -4.56 10.74 0.26
N ALA A 582 -5.79 10.88 -0.28
CA ALA A 582 -6.42 9.81 -1.04
C ALA A 582 -5.69 9.63 -2.38
N THR A 583 -4.73 8.71 -2.43
CA THR A 583 -3.87 8.47 -3.60
C THR A 583 -3.55 7.00 -3.79
N THR A 584 -3.17 6.63 -5.02
CA THR A 584 -2.75 5.27 -5.41
C THR A 584 -1.30 4.98 -5.06
N VAL A 585 -0.55 5.99 -4.59
CA VAL A 585 0.88 5.88 -4.30
C VAL A 585 1.09 5.13 -2.98
N LYS A 586 1.76 3.98 -3.05
CA LYS A 586 2.30 3.28 -1.88
C LYS A 586 3.73 3.73 -1.62
N LYS A 587 4.20 3.61 -0.38
CA LYS A 587 5.54 4.06 0.06
C LYS A 587 5.74 5.56 -0.12
N MET A 588 4.75 6.34 0.32
CA MET A 588 4.82 7.80 0.32
C MET A 588 5.87 8.31 1.31
N PRO A 589 6.61 9.38 0.99
CA PRO A 589 7.44 10.03 1.98
C PRO A 589 6.59 10.67 3.07
N VAL A 590 7.19 10.82 4.24
CA VAL A 590 6.50 11.22 5.46
C VAL A 590 7.18 12.46 6.01
N LEU A 591 6.41 13.49 6.37
CA LEU A 591 6.88 14.62 7.17
C LEU A 591 6.34 14.49 8.59
N LEU A 592 7.20 14.20 9.56
CA LEU A 592 6.89 14.31 10.98
C LEU A 592 7.26 15.71 11.47
N PHE A 593 6.24 16.51 11.81
CA PHE A 593 6.37 17.89 12.22
C PHE A 593 5.97 18.09 13.68
N PHE A 594 6.91 18.51 14.51
CA PHE A 594 6.65 18.82 15.92
C PHE A 594 6.19 20.26 16.08
N HIS A 595 5.01 20.41 16.67
CA HIS A 595 4.42 21.70 16.99
C HIS A 595 3.47 21.52 18.16
N ASN A 596 3.62 22.35 19.19
CA ASN A 596 2.65 22.42 20.28
C ASN A 596 1.69 23.58 20.01
N GLY A 597 0.42 23.26 19.78
CA GLY A 597 -0.62 24.29 19.63
C GLY A 597 -0.71 25.16 20.88
N GLY A 598 -0.91 26.46 20.71
CA GLY A 598 -1.15 27.35 21.85
C GLY A 598 -2.59 27.29 22.34
N SER A 599 -2.80 27.80 23.56
CA SER A 599 -4.12 27.87 24.20
C SER A 599 -5.03 28.95 23.61
N TYR A 600 -4.46 29.98 22.97
CA TYR A 600 -5.20 31.14 22.49
C TYR A 600 -5.77 30.90 21.08
N ASN A 601 -7.10 30.89 20.95
CA ASN A 601 -7.86 30.64 19.69
C ASN A 601 -7.88 29.18 19.20
N ALA A 602 -7.56 28.22 20.07
CA ALA A 602 -7.76 26.81 19.78
C ALA A 602 -9.26 26.47 19.64
N GLU A 603 -9.58 25.54 18.73
CA GLU A 603 -10.94 25.03 18.53
C GLU A 603 -11.01 23.57 18.99
N ALA A 604 -12.01 23.25 19.81
CA ALA A 604 -12.09 21.92 20.43
C ALA A 604 -12.19 20.84 19.36
N GLY A 605 -11.31 19.83 19.44
CA GLY A 605 -11.27 18.72 18.51
C GLY A 605 -10.66 19.01 17.13
N LYS A 606 -10.09 20.21 16.91
CA LYS A 606 -9.33 20.57 15.69
C LYS A 606 -7.86 20.80 16.01
N THR A 607 -7.00 20.55 15.03
CA THR A 607 -5.56 20.81 15.12
C THR A 607 -5.25 22.28 14.81
N THR A 608 -4.28 22.89 15.49
CA THR A 608 -3.78 24.23 15.18
C THR A 608 -3.15 24.29 13.78
N ILE A 609 -2.41 23.22 13.43
CA ILE A 609 -1.85 22.99 12.10
C ILE A 609 -2.58 21.79 11.49
N ASP A 610 -3.41 22.02 10.48
CA ASP A 610 -4.02 21.00 9.64
C ASP A 610 -3.05 20.59 8.51
N GLY A 611 -2.43 19.42 8.66
CA GLY A 611 -1.48 18.87 7.69
C GLY A 611 -2.11 18.41 6.38
N SER A 612 -3.44 18.41 6.28
CA SER A 612 -4.18 17.94 5.10
C SER A 612 -3.81 18.71 3.83
N TYR A 613 -3.60 20.02 3.95
CA TYR A 613 -3.31 20.89 2.82
C TYR A 613 -1.94 20.59 2.21
N LEU A 614 -0.92 20.44 3.04
CA LEU A 614 0.42 20.06 2.58
C LEU A 614 0.42 18.62 2.03
N ALA A 615 -0.26 17.69 2.71
CA ALA A 615 -0.39 16.30 2.26
C ALA A 615 -1.04 16.20 0.86
N ALA A 616 -1.99 17.09 0.58
CA ALA A 616 -2.74 17.13 -0.67
C ALA A 616 -1.92 17.58 -1.89
N ILE A 617 -0.79 18.30 -1.72
CA ILE A 617 -0.04 18.90 -2.84
C ILE A 617 0.84 17.88 -3.57
N SER A 618 1.70 17.11 -2.89
CA SER A 618 2.63 16.21 -3.59
C SER A 618 2.75 14.80 -2.99
N ASN A 619 1.60 14.16 -2.71
CA ASN A 619 1.53 12.76 -2.25
C ASN A 619 2.48 12.50 -1.07
N VAL A 620 2.44 13.38 -0.07
CA VAL A 620 3.23 13.27 1.17
C VAL A 620 2.28 12.92 2.30
N ILE A 621 2.65 12.00 3.18
CA ILE A 621 1.95 11.84 4.45
C ILE A 621 2.49 12.88 5.43
N VAL A 622 1.61 13.69 6.00
CA VAL A 622 1.99 14.66 7.03
C VAL A 622 1.58 14.10 8.38
N VAL A 623 2.50 14.10 9.33
CA VAL A 623 2.27 13.73 10.72
C VAL A 623 2.58 14.95 11.58
N THR A 624 1.62 15.46 12.33
CA THR A 624 1.90 16.49 13.35
C THR A 624 1.94 15.84 14.73
N ALA A 625 2.87 16.26 15.58
CA ALA A 625 3.02 15.68 16.91
C ALA A 625 3.30 16.74 17.97
N ASN A 626 2.67 16.57 19.12
CA ASN A 626 3.00 17.32 20.33
C ASN A 626 4.18 16.67 21.05
N TYR A 627 4.87 17.42 21.90
CA TYR A 627 5.90 16.93 22.84
C TYR A 627 5.95 17.83 24.07
N ARG A 628 6.32 17.32 25.25
CA ARG A 628 6.34 18.15 26.46
C ARG A 628 7.34 19.30 26.34
N VAL A 629 6.92 20.49 26.76
CA VAL A 629 7.75 21.71 26.83
C VAL A 629 7.74 22.31 28.24
N GLY A 630 8.54 23.35 28.44
CA GLY A 630 8.67 24.01 29.73
C GLY A 630 9.17 23.06 30.82
N VAL A 631 8.74 23.31 32.05
CA VAL A 631 9.07 22.48 33.22
C VAL A 631 8.65 21.01 33.05
N PHE A 632 7.52 20.73 32.38
CA PHE A 632 7.02 19.37 32.23
C PHE A 632 7.91 18.50 31.33
N GLY A 633 8.59 19.12 30.35
CA GLY A 633 9.46 18.42 29.41
C GLY A 633 10.95 18.48 29.76
N PHE A 634 11.40 19.53 30.46
CA PHE A 634 12.82 19.84 30.58
C PHE A 634 13.30 20.14 32.02
N LEU A 635 12.53 19.77 33.04
CA LEU A 635 13.01 19.81 34.43
C LEU A 635 14.17 18.83 34.63
N SER A 636 15.31 19.32 35.13
CA SER A 636 16.42 18.48 35.59
C SER A 636 16.81 18.84 37.01
N THR A 637 16.95 17.82 37.85
CA THR A 637 17.56 17.96 39.18
C THR A 637 18.99 17.39 39.23
N GLY A 638 19.49 16.89 38.10
CA GLY A 638 20.75 16.14 38.02
C GLY A 638 20.67 14.73 38.60
N SER A 639 19.51 14.33 39.12
CA SER A 639 19.25 12.96 39.57
C SER A 639 19.00 12.01 38.37
N PRO A 640 19.24 10.70 38.53
CA PRO A 640 18.91 9.72 37.50
C PRO A 640 17.43 9.62 37.15
N GLU A 641 16.55 10.01 38.09
CA GLU A 641 15.09 9.97 37.97
C GLU A 641 14.56 11.14 37.11
N VAL A 642 15.10 12.34 37.31
CA VAL A 642 14.68 13.56 36.59
C VAL A 642 15.89 14.19 35.91
N ARG A 643 16.19 13.65 34.72
CA ARG A 643 17.40 13.96 33.93
C ARG A 643 17.32 15.22 33.07
N GLY A 644 16.14 15.78 32.80
CA GLY A 644 15.98 17.01 32.01
C GLY A 644 15.61 16.89 30.54
N ASN A 645 15.56 15.69 29.95
CA ASN A 645 15.35 15.53 28.50
C ASN A 645 14.02 14.84 28.15
N ALA A 646 13.01 14.91 29.01
CA ALA A 646 11.75 14.18 28.78
C ALA A 646 11.06 14.60 27.47
N GLY A 647 10.98 15.91 27.18
CA GLY A 647 10.42 16.43 25.92
C GLY A 647 11.21 16.04 24.67
N LEU A 648 12.54 15.96 24.77
CA LEU A 648 13.40 15.49 23.68
C LEU A 648 13.24 13.97 23.44
N LEU A 649 13.03 13.21 24.51
CA LEU A 649 12.74 11.77 24.43
C LEU A 649 11.32 11.49 23.92
N ASP A 650 10.35 12.40 24.15
CA ASP A 650 9.02 12.34 23.55
C ASP A 650 9.10 12.42 22.02
N GLN A 651 9.90 13.34 21.48
CA GLN A 651 10.15 13.44 20.04
C GLN A 651 10.77 12.15 19.48
N LEU A 652 11.72 11.55 20.21
CA LEU A 652 12.29 10.25 19.84
C LEU A 652 11.25 9.12 19.87
N ALA A 653 10.34 9.11 20.85
CA ALA A 653 9.27 8.13 20.95
C ALA A 653 8.29 8.25 19.77
N ALA A 654 7.86 9.46 19.43
CA ALA A 654 7.03 9.73 18.26
C ALA A 654 7.72 9.29 16.95
N LEU A 655 9.01 9.59 16.81
CA LEU A 655 9.80 9.19 15.64
C LEU A 655 9.89 7.66 15.50
N LYS A 656 10.13 6.94 16.62
CA LYS A 656 10.11 5.46 16.64
C LYS A 656 8.73 4.92 16.28
N TRP A 657 7.67 5.53 16.81
CA TRP A 657 6.29 5.13 16.49
C TRP A 657 6.02 5.28 14.99
N VAL A 658 6.37 6.42 14.39
CA VAL A 658 6.19 6.66 12.94
C VAL A 658 6.96 5.63 12.14
N HIS A 659 8.25 5.41 12.45
CA HIS A 659 9.06 4.44 11.73
C HIS A 659 8.51 3.00 11.81
N GLN A 660 7.87 2.63 12.92
CA GLN A 660 7.28 1.29 13.10
C GLN A 660 5.92 1.12 12.41
N ASN A 661 5.11 2.18 12.37
CA ASN A 661 3.68 2.07 12.05
C ASN A 661 3.25 2.73 10.74
N ILE A 662 4.03 3.68 10.19
CA ILE A 662 3.59 4.51 9.06
C ILE A 662 3.37 3.72 7.76
N ALA A 663 3.98 2.53 7.64
CA ALA A 663 3.74 1.62 6.53
C ALA A 663 2.27 1.19 6.42
N GLY A 664 1.56 1.06 7.55
CA GLY A 664 0.12 0.76 7.58
C GLY A 664 -0.74 1.86 6.97
N PHE A 665 -0.25 3.10 6.98
CA PHE A 665 -0.90 4.27 6.37
C PHE A 665 -0.47 4.50 4.91
N GLY A 666 0.36 3.62 4.34
CA GLY A 666 0.91 3.77 2.98
C GLY A 666 2.21 4.56 2.90
N GLY A 667 2.81 4.94 4.03
CA GLY A 667 4.09 5.65 4.09
C GLY A 667 5.31 4.74 3.94
N ASP A 668 6.45 5.33 3.63
CA ASP A 668 7.75 4.65 3.59
C ASP A 668 8.57 5.04 4.84
N PRO A 669 8.81 4.11 5.78
CA PRO A 669 9.60 4.40 6.98
C PRO A 669 11.05 4.78 6.67
N SER A 670 11.57 4.44 5.49
CA SER A 670 12.92 4.85 5.06
C SER A 670 12.99 6.28 4.50
N ARG A 671 11.83 6.93 4.28
CA ARG A 671 11.70 8.28 3.71
C ARG A 671 10.97 9.24 4.66
N VAL A 672 11.25 9.10 5.96
CA VAL A 672 10.74 10.02 7.00
C VAL A 672 11.60 11.28 7.04
N SER A 673 10.97 12.44 7.00
CA SER A 673 11.57 13.76 7.19
C SER A 673 11.09 14.33 8.52
N LEU A 674 12.01 14.93 9.27
CA LEU A 674 11.73 15.54 10.56
C LEU A 674 11.55 17.05 10.39
N GLY A 675 10.68 17.69 11.16
CA GLY A 675 10.61 19.15 11.17
C GLY A 675 9.98 19.70 12.44
N ALA A 676 10.20 20.99 12.68
CA ALA A 676 9.59 21.72 13.79
C ALA A 676 9.69 23.23 13.53
N ASP A 677 8.91 24.00 14.28
CA ASP A 677 8.96 25.46 14.27
C ASP A 677 9.55 26.08 15.54
N ARG A 678 10.10 27.28 15.40
CA ARG A 678 10.59 28.17 16.47
C ARG A 678 11.50 27.43 17.46
N GLY A 679 11.20 27.52 18.76
CA GLY A 679 11.95 26.83 19.81
C GLY A 679 11.92 25.31 19.69
N GLY A 680 10.90 24.76 19.03
CA GLY A 680 10.86 23.33 18.70
C GLY A 680 11.91 22.94 17.67
N ALA A 681 12.28 23.82 16.73
CA ALA A 681 13.38 23.58 15.81
C ALA A 681 14.74 23.57 16.54
N ASP A 682 14.92 24.40 17.57
CA ASP A 682 16.12 24.36 18.42
C ASP A 682 16.26 22.96 19.07
N VAL A 683 15.20 22.45 19.69
CA VAL A 683 15.20 21.11 20.34
C VAL A 683 15.33 19.98 19.30
N THR A 684 14.52 20.00 18.24
CA THR A 684 14.45 18.93 17.23
C THR A 684 15.78 18.75 16.50
N SER A 685 16.49 19.86 16.27
CA SER A 685 17.80 19.83 15.61
C SER A 685 18.87 19.06 16.40
N ILE A 686 18.67 18.82 17.70
CA ILE A 686 19.57 17.99 18.51
C ILE A 686 19.58 16.54 18.04
N HIS A 687 18.50 16.03 17.45
CA HIS A 687 18.46 14.69 16.86
C HIS A 687 19.53 14.51 15.77
N LEU A 688 19.97 15.59 15.10
CA LEU A 688 21.06 15.56 14.12
C LEU A 688 22.46 15.31 14.72
N LEU A 689 22.57 15.42 16.04
CA LEU A 689 23.84 15.38 16.79
C LEU A 689 23.96 14.12 17.65
N THR A 690 22.96 13.24 17.61
CA THR A 690 22.89 12.03 18.44
C THR A 690 22.94 10.78 17.56
N GLU A 691 23.03 9.61 18.20
CA GLU A 691 23.04 8.31 17.51
C GLU A 691 21.77 8.04 16.69
N THR A 692 20.71 8.86 16.83
CA THR A 692 19.49 8.70 16.03
C THR A 692 19.73 8.83 14.53
N VAL A 693 20.71 9.64 14.13
CA VAL A 693 21.12 9.74 12.71
C VAL A 693 21.67 8.40 12.21
N ASP A 694 22.45 7.72 13.04
CA ASP A 694 23.09 6.45 12.68
C ASP A 694 22.09 5.29 12.63
N THR A 695 20.95 5.42 13.31
CA THR A 695 19.83 4.47 13.25
C THR A 695 18.89 4.66 12.06
N ASN A 696 19.14 5.64 11.18
CA ASN A 696 18.35 5.92 9.98
C ASN A 696 16.84 6.10 10.23
N LEU A 697 16.46 6.68 11.37
CA LEU A 697 15.06 6.94 11.74
C LEU A 697 14.42 8.08 10.90
N PHE A 698 15.24 8.96 10.34
CA PHE A 698 14.83 10.01 9.43
C PHE A 698 15.94 10.27 8.40
N ARG A 699 15.56 10.84 7.26
CA ARG A 699 16.44 11.07 6.11
C ARG A 699 16.69 12.55 5.83
N ARG A 700 15.79 13.43 6.25
CA ARG A 700 15.80 14.87 5.96
C ARG A 700 15.29 15.66 7.15
N VAL A 701 15.68 16.92 7.26
CA VAL A 701 15.20 17.81 8.32
C VAL A 701 14.77 19.17 7.75
N VAL A 702 13.63 19.65 8.22
CA VAL A 702 13.06 20.98 7.96
C VAL A 702 13.04 21.77 9.27
N LEU A 703 14.00 22.67 9.45
CA LEU A 703 14.13 23.49 10.66
C LEU A 703 13.62 24.91 10.38
N MET A 704 12.49 25.28 10.98
CA MET A 704 11.84 26.58 10.74
C MET A 704 12.05 27.49 11.95
N GLY A 705 13.01 28.41 11.88
CA GLY A 705 13.29 29.38 12.93
C GLY A 705 14.11 28.86 14.12
N GLY A 706 14.85 27.75 13.99
CA GLY A 706 15.70 27.27 15.09
C GLY A 706 16.87 26.40 14.65
N SER A 707 17.83 26.21 15.56
CA SER A 707 19.10 25.52 15.34
C SER A 707 19.74 25.08 16.66
N ALA A 708 20.41 23.93 16.65
CA ALA A 708 21.19 23.41 17.79
C ALA A 708 22.43 24.28 18.08
N PHE A 709 22.73 25.25 17.22
CA PHE A 709 23.84 26.19 17.43
C PHE A 709 23.35 27.45 18.17
N SER A 710 22.06 27.54 18.48
CA SER A 710 21.55 28.62 19.32
C SER A 710 22.18 28.52 20.70
N PRO A 711 22.69 29.63 21.29
CA PRO A 711 23.34 29.60 22.60
C PRO A 711 22.43 29.10 23.75
N ALA A 712 21.12 29.10 23.57
CA ALA A 712 20.14 28.66 24.55
C ALA A 712 19.57 27.25 24.27
N SER A 713 20.06 26.55 23.24
CA SER A 713 19.53 25.24 22.83
C SER A 713 19.87 24.10 23.80
N ILE A 714 21.00 24.20 24.51
CA ILE A 714 21.44 23.25 25.54
C ILE A 714 21.88 24.05 26.75
N ILE A 715 21.23 23.83 27.90
CA ILE A 715 21.58 24.49 29.16
C ILE A 715 22.53 23.62 29.99
N THR A 716 23.33 24.25 30.83
CA THR A 716 24.21 23.52 31.75
C THR A 716 23.42 22.86 32.88
N MET A 717 23.90 21.70 33.33
CA MET A 717 23.26 20.96 34.43
C MET A 717 23.13 21.81 35.70
N ARG A 718 24.15 22.63 36.00
CA ARG A 718 24.15 23.55 37.14
C ARG A 718 22.97 24.53 37.07
N ARG A 719 22.69 25.11 35.91
CA ARG A 719 21.56 26.03 35.74
C ARG A 719 20.23 25.33 35.86
N ALA A 720 20.09 24.15 35.24
CA ALA A 720 18.86 23.38 35.35
C ALA A 720 18.54 23.05 36.81
N GLN A 721 19.56 22.66 37.61
CA GLN A 721 19.42 22.43 39.05
C GLN A 721 19.04 23.69 39.83
N THR A 722 19.73 24.82 39.59
CA THR A 722 19.37 26.10 40.22
C THR A 722 17.93 26.49 39.89
N GLN A 723 17.53 26.33 38.63
CA GLN A 723 16.19 26.69 38.19
C GLN A 723 15.12 25.78 38.81
N ALA A 724 15.40 24.49 38.94
CA ALA A 724 14.53 23.54 39.65
C ALA A 724 14.35 23.91 41.13
N ALA A 725 15.43 24.33 41.81
CA ALA A 725 15.38 24.75 43.21
C ALA A 725 14.57 26.05 43.38
N VAL A 726 14.79 27.06 42.53
CA VAL A 726 14.04 28.32 42.55
C VAL A 726 12.55 28.08 42.29
N LEU A 727 12.22 27.19 41.34
CA LEU A 727 10.83 26.82 41.09
C LEU A 727 10.21 26.14 42.31
N ALA A 728 10.93 25.21 42.96
CA ALA A 728 10.46 24.52 44.16
C ALA A 728 10.15 25.51 45.29
N GLU A 729 11.02 26.49 45.52
CA GLU A 729 10.81 27.54 46.53
C GLU A 729 9.57 28.40 46.22
N ASP A 730 9.36 28.77 44.94
CA ASP A 730 8.22 29.60 44.54
C ASP A 730 6.86 28.94 44.80
N VAL A 731 6.80 27.61 44.70
CA VAL A 731 5.58 26.82 44.94
C VAL A 731 5.50 26.26 46.37
N GLY A 732 6.44 26.61 47.25
CA GLY A 732 6.46 26.16 48.64
C GLY A 732 6.89 24.70 48.84
N CYS A 733 7.57 24.11 47.86
CA CYS A 733 8.18 22.79 47.98
C CYS A 733 9.55 22.87 48.67
N PRO A 734 10.01 21.79 49.34
CA PRO A 734 11.38 21.72 49.84
C PRO A 734 12.39 21.84 48.70
N SER A 735 13.47 22.61 48.90
CA SER A 735 14.54 22.82 47.91
C SER A 735 15.89 22.18 48.31
N SER A 736 15.89 21.31 49.32
CA SER A 736 17.12 20.77 49.93
C SER A 736 17.75 19.62 49.16
N THR A 737 16.94 18.65 48.71
CA THR A 737 17.41 17.48 47.95
C THR A 737 16.61 17.29 46.67
N SER A 738 17.21 16.62 45.68
CA SER A 738 16.55 16.34 44.40
C SER A 738 15.29 15.48 44.58
N GLU A 739 15.31 14.51 45.49
CA GLU A 739 14.19 13.62 45.78
C GLU A 739 13.00 14.38 46.38
N GLU A 740 13.24 15.28 47.33
CA GLU A 740 12.19 16.08 47.96
C GLU A 740 11.55 17.06 46.97
N ILE A 741 12.38 17.72 46.15
CA ILE A 741 11.91 18.61 45.07
C ILE A 741 10.97 17.84 44.15
N VAL A 742 11.42 16.71 43.61
CA VAL A 742 10.64 15.94 42.62
C VAL A 742 9.37 15.38 43.24
N ALA A 743 9.42 14.81 44.44
CA ALA A 743 8.27 14.25 45.12
C ALA A 743 7.17 15.30 45.35
N CYS A 744 7.55 16.51 45.76
CA CYS A 744 6.61 17.61 45.97
C CYS A 744 6.04 18.12 44.63
N LEU A 745 6.88 18.39 43.63
CA LEU A 745 6.45 18.90 42.33
C LEU A 745 5.52 17.96 41.56
N ARG A 746 5.65 16.63 41.76
CA ARG A 746 4.74 15.63 41.17
C ARG A 746 3.31 15.69 41.74
N GLN A 747 3.15 16.15 42.98
CA GLN A 747 1.85 16.24 43.64
C GLN A 747 1.09 17.53 43.29
N LEU A 748 1.77 18.55 42.76
CA LEU A 748 1.15 19.83 42.44
C LEU A 748 0.17 19.73 41.26
N PRO A 749 -0.91 20.52 41.24
CA PRO A 749 -1.72 20.69 40.04
C PRO A 749 -0.88 21.29 38.90
N ALA A 750 -1.07 20.78 37.67
CA ALA A 750 -0.31 21.24 36.50
C ALA A 750 -0.39 22.76 36.30
N ARG A 751 -1.57 23.35 36.50
CA ARG A 751 -1.78 24.80 36.41
C ARG A 751 -0.88 25.57 37.37
N VAL A 752 -0.80 25.16 38.65
CA VAL A 752 0.03 25.84 39.66
C VAL A 752 1.49 25.84 39.25
N LEU A 753 1.96 24.70 38.74
CA LEU A 753 3.32 24.57 38.23
C LEU A 753 3.56 25.42 36.96
N ASN A 754 2.56 25.51 36.09
CA ASN A 754 2.60 26.33 34.88
C ASN A 754 2.64 27.84 35.20
N ASP A 755 1.85 28.28 36.18
CA ASP A 755 1.81 29.66 36.65
C ASP A 755 3.15 30.06 37.27
N ALA A 756 3.76 29.17 38.06
CA ALA A 756 5.07 29.37 38.68
C ALA A 756 6.21 29.45 37.63
N GLN A 757 6.24 28.55 36.64
CA GLN A 757 7.23 28.68 35.55
C GLN A 757 7.03 29.97 34.75
N THR A 758 5.78 30.41 34.55
CA THR A 758 5.48 31.65 33.81
C THR A 758 6.02 32.87 34.55
N LYS A 759 5.80 32.93 35.87
CA LYS A 759 6.34 33.97 36.75
C LYS A 759 7.88 34.01 36.72
N LEU A 760 8.52 32.84 36.77
CA LEU A 760 9.98 32.75 36.70
C LEU A 760 10.52 33.21 35.35
N LEU A 761 9.92 32.71 34.26
CA LEU A 761 10.34 33.03 32.89
C LEU A 761 10.10 34.49 32.50
N ALA A 762 9.13 35.15 33.12
CA ALA A 762 8.82 36.56 32.89
C ALA A 762 9.94 37.53 33.30
N ILE A 763 10.85 37.12 34.19
CA ILE A 763 11.94 37.97 34.68
C ILE A 763 13.32 37.38 34.40
N SER A 764 13.37 36.20 33.76
CA SER A 764 14.60 35.49 33.47
C SER A 764 15.01 35.63 32.00
N GLY A 765 16.32 35.65 31.74
CA GLY A 765 16.85 35.67 30.37
C GLY A 765 16.80 34.28 29.69
N PRO A 766 17.08 34.19 28.38
CA PRO A 766 16.98 32.96 27.58
C PRO A 766 17.86 31.80 28.06
N PHE A 767 18.94 32.08 28.79
CA PHE A 767 19.81 31.05 29.38
C PHE A 767 19.19 30.34 30.61
N GLN A 768 18.08 30.85 31.11
CA GLN A 768 17.27 30.25 32.18
C GLN A 768 15.94 29.72 31.62
N TYR A 769 15.88 29.42 30.32
CA TYR A 769 14.76 28.68 29.76
C TYR A 769 14.87 27.19 30.12
N TRP A 770 13.73 26.55 30.32
CA TRP A 770 13.67 25.10 30.40
C TRP A 770 14.09 24.51 29.05
N GLY A 771 15.17 23.76 29.03
CA GLY A 771 15.73 23.22 27.80
C GLY A 771 16.58 21.97 28.01
N PRO A 772 16.99 21.34 26.90
CA PRO A 772 17.83 20.14 26.91
C PRO A 772 19.10 20.29 27.74
N VAL A 773 19.50 19.22 28.42
CA VAL A 773 20.75 19.13 29.20
C VAL A 773 21.60 17.96 28.74
N ARG A 774 22.91 18.06 28.96
CA ARG A 774 23.84 16.93 28.75
C ARG A 774 23.63 15.87 29.84
N ASP A 775 22.84 14.84 29.54
CA ASP A 775 22.43 13.79 30.47
C ASP A 775 23.35 12.56 30.50
N GLY A 776 24.34 12.49 29.61
CA GLY A 776 25.27 11.36 29.50
C GLY A 776 24.67 10.11 28.85
N ILE A 777 23.38 10.11 28.51
CA ILE A 777 22.68 8.99 27.86
C ILE A 777 22.34 9.35 26.43
N TYR A 778 21.46 10.34 26.26
CA TYR A 778 20.98 10.78 24.96
C TYR A 778 21.93 11.82 24.38
N LEU A 779 22.27 12.84 25.18
CA LEU A 779 23.32 13.81 24.89
C LEU A 779 24.56 13.47 25.70
N ARG A 780 25.43 12.66 25.09
CA ARG A 780 26.63 12.12 25.76
C ARG A 780 27.80 13.09 25.83
N GLU A 781 27.92 13.99 24.87
CA GLU A 781 29.08 14.86 24.73
C GLU A 781 28.69 16.28 24.32
N PRO A 782 29.61 17.26 24.47
CA PRO A 782 29.37 18.62 24.02
C PRO A 782 29.17 18.71 22.50
N LEU A 783 28.39 19.72 22.08
CA LEU A 783 28.10 20.01 20.67
C LEU A 783 29.37 20.05 19.81
N ALA A 784 30.42 20.74 20.27
CA ALA A 784 31.67 20.87 19.54
C ALA A 784 32.31 19.51 19.19
N LYS A 785 32.18 18.52 20.08
CA LYS A 785 32.68 17.16 19.85
C LYS A 785 31.74 16.35 18.95
N ALA A 786 30.42 16.49 19.14
CA ALA A 786 29.41 15.81 18.31
C ALA A 786 29.53 16.20 16.83
N LEU A 787 29.87 17.45 16.55
CA LEU A 787 30.08 17.97 15.19
C LEU A 787 31.37 17.51 14.53
N GLN A 788 32.36 17.06 15.31
CA GLN A 788 33.61 16.49 14.77
C GLN A 788 33.47 15.02 14.38
N ARG A 789 32.37 14.36 14.80
CA ARG A 789 32.15 12.95 14.48
C ARG A 789 31.96 12.76 12.96
N PRO A 790 32.61 11.75 12.35
CA PRO A 790 32.26 11.33 11.02
C PRO A 790 30.82 10.79 11.04
N GLN A 791 29.97 11.35 10.19
CA GLN A 791 28.56 10.93 10.10
C GLN A 791 28.44 9.83 9.05
N LEU A 792 27.86 8.68 9.41
CA LEU A 792 27.72 7.54 8.50
C LEU A 792 26.63 7.79 7.43
N TRP A 793 25.63 8.60 7.76
CA TRP A 793 24.49 8.91 6.89
C TRP A 793 24.42 10.39 6.56
N LYS A 794 24.14 10.70 5.29
CA LYS A 794 23.88 12.05 4.82
C LYS A 794 22.41 12.42 5.05
N VAL A 795 22.19 13.59 5.65
CA VAL A 795 20.88 14.16 5.95
C VAL A 795 20.75 15.51 5.24
N ASP A 796 19.78 15.61 4.33
CA ASP A 796 19.45 16.86 3.65
C ASP A 796 18.79 17.82 4.65
N LEU A 797 19.14 19.11 4.57
CA LEU A 797 18.70 20.15 5.50
C LEU A 797 18.02 21.30 4.76
N LEU A 798 16.76 21.58 5.11
CA LEU A 798 16.09 22.83 4.76
C LEU A 798 15.95 23.65 6.04
N ILE A 799 16.52 24.85 6.06
CA ILE A 799 16.57 25.69 7.26
C ILE A 799 16.28 27.15 6.92
N GLY A 800 15.66 27.90 7.82
CA GLY A 800 15.44 29.33 7.59
C GLY A 800 14.87 30.05 8.80
N SER A 801 14.80 31.37 8.73
CA SER A 801 14.25 32.21 9.79
C SER A 801 13.23 33.20 9.25
N ALA A 802 12.36 33.71 10.13
CA ALA A 802 11.47 34.81 9.84
C ALA A 802 11.91 36.08 10.57
N GLN A 803 11.75 37.23 9.94
CA GLN A 803 12.13 38.52 10.51
C GLN A 803 11.33 38.87 11.78
N GLN A 804 10.08 38.41 11.88
CA GLN A 804 9.21 38.57 13.05
C GLN A 804 9.53 37.60 14.21
N ASP A 805 10.46 36.67 14.02
CA ASP A 805 10.81 35.68 15.05
C ASP A 805 11.86 36.26 16.00
N GLY A 806 11.43 37.11 16.92
CA GLY A 806 12.26 37.62 18.02
C GLY A 806 11.95 36.94 19.35
N LEU A 807 12.88 37.00 20.32
CA LEU A 807 12.63 36.46 21.67
C LEU A 807 11.49 37.20 22.39
N ILE A 808 11.31 38.49 22.10
CA ILE A 808 10.17 39.28 22.57
C ILE A 808 8.86 38.74 21.98
N SER A 809 8.82 38.50 20.67
CA SER A 809 7.70 37.83 19.98
C SER A 809 7.42 36.42 20.53
N ARG A 810 8.45 35.60 20.82
CA ARG A 810 8.30 34.27 21.44
C ARG A 810 7.68 34.34 22.84
N ALA A 811 8.00 35.38 23.62
CA ALA A 811 7.49 35.58 24.98
C ALA A 811 6.12 36.29 25.05
N LYS A 812 5.41 36.46 23.93
CA LYS A 812 4.14 37.21 23.88
C LYS A 812 3.06 36.64 24.81
N ALA A 813 2.96 35.31 24.92
CA ALA A 813 1.99 34.65 25.82
C ALA A 813 2.31 34.95 27.31
N ILE A 814 3.58 34.81 27.70
CA ILE A 814 4.08 35.14 29.05
C ILE A 814 3.75 36.60 29.40
N LYS A 815 4.02 37.53 28.49
CA LYS A 815 3.72 38.96 28.69
C LYS A 815 2.24 39.22 28.91
N LYS A 816 1.38 38.65 28.07
CA LYS A 816 -0.08 38.78 28.22
C LYS A 816 -0.57 38.24 29.55
N PHE A 817 -0.04 37.10 29.99
CA PHE A 817 -0.37 36.52 31.29
C PHE A 817 0.05 37.46 32.42
N GLU A 818 1.29 37.94 32.44
CA GLU A 818 1.76 38.83 33.51
C GLU A 818 1.02 40.18 33.54
N GLU A 819 0.65 40.71 32.37
CA GLU A 819 -0.23 41.88 32.25
C GLU A 819 -1.61 41.61 32.88
N SER A 820 -2.18 40.42 32.64
CA SER A 820 -3.46 40.01 33.24
C SER A 820 -3.40 39.87 34.77
N GLN A 821 -2.22 39.55 35.31
CA GLN A 821 -1.95 39.47 36.75
C GLN A 821 -1.60 40.85 37.38
N GLY A 822 -1.63 41.95 36.61
CA GLY A 822 -1.31 43.28 37.11
C GLY A 822 0.18 43.53 37.40
N ARG A 823 1.09 42.69 36.89
CA ARG A 823 2.52 42.74 37.17
C ARG A 823 3.30 43.51 36.11
N ALA A 824 2.88 44.74 35.79
CA ALA A 824 3.49 45.54 34.72
C ALA A 824 5.01 45.78 34.88
N ASN A 825 5.54 45.78 36.11
CA ASN A 825 6.97 45.91 36.40
C ASN A 825 7.82 44.73 35.89
N SER A 826 7.23 43.55 35.64
CA SER A 826 7.93 42.41 35.06
C SER A 826 8.40 42.68 33.63
N LYS A 827 7.75 43.61 32.92
CA LYS A 827 8.18 44.05 31.59
C LYS A 827 9.58 44.65 31.62
N THR A 828 9.86 45.62 32.49
CA THR A 828 11.21 46.23 32.56
C THR A 828 12.27 45.19 32.93
N ALA A 829 11.97 44.33 33.92
CA ALA A 829 12.86 43.25 34.33
C ALA A 829 13.14 42.25 33.19
N PHE A 830 12.13 41.89 32.39
CA PHE A 830 12.27 41.02 31.22
C PHE A 830 13.24 41.60 30.19
N TYR A 831 13.09 42.89 29.87
CA TYR A 831 13.94 43.55 28.87
C TYR A 831 15.38 43.69 29.38
N GLN A 832 15.56 43.98 30.66
CA GLN A 832 16.89 43.97 31.28
C GLN A 832 17.51 42.56 31.25
N ALA A 833 16.74 41.51 31.56
CA ALA A 833 17.23 40.14 31.51
C ALA A 833 17.62 39.70 30.08
N LEU A 834 16.87 40.16 29.06
CA LEU A 834 17.24 39.98 27.66
C LEU A 834 18.52 40.75 27.30
N GLN A 835 18.66 42.00 27.73
CA GLN A 835 19.88 42.79 27.48
C GLN A 835 21.10 42.15 28.13
N ASN A 836 21.02 41.72 29.40
CA ASN A 836 22.10 41.02 30.09
C ASN A 836 22.52 39.71 29.38
N SER A 837 21.61 39.09 28.61
CA SER A 837 21.90 37.89 27.83
C SER A 837 22.70 38.16 26.56
N LEU A 838 22.78 39.41 26.11
CA LEU A 838 23.64 39.83 25.00
C LEU A 838 25.12 39.71 25.36
N GLY A 839 25.47 39.85 26.66
CA GLY A 839 26.80 39.57 27.21
C GLY A 839 27.22 38.09 27.15
N GLY A 840 26.36 37.23 26.61
CA GLY A 840 26.56 35.79 26.56
C GLY A 840 26.22 35.09 27.87
N GLU A 841 26.65 33.85 27.96
CA GLU A 841 26.30 32.93 29.04
C GLU A 841 26.69 33.46 30.44
N ASP A 842 27.84 34.11 30.56
CA ASP A 842 28.38 34.63 31.81
C ASP A 842 28.02 36.11 32.06
N SER A 843 27.17 36.70 31.21
CA SER A 843 26.86 38.14 31.20
C SER A 843 28.13 39.00 31.25
N ASN A 844 29.06 38.75 30.31
CA ASN A 844 30.31 39.49 30.23
C ASN A 844 30.04 40.93 29.79
N SER A 845 30.36 41.89 30.66
CA SER A 845 30.10 43.32 30.44
C SER A 845 30.75 43.85 29.16
N PHE A 846 31.96 43.40 28.80
CA PHE A 846 32.61 43.86 27.56
C PHE A 846 31.87 43.41 26.29
N ILE A 847 31.30 42.21 26.33
CA ILE A 847 30.50 41.68 25.21
C ILE A 847 29.16 42.42 25.16
N GLU A 848 28.53 42.63 26.32
CA GLU A 848 27.27 43.34 26.43
C GLU A 848 27.40 44.80 25.94
N ASP A 849 28.42 45.53 26.38
CA ASP A 849 28.69 46.91 25.97
C ASP A 849 28.91 46.98 24.45
N ALA A 850 29.68 46.04 23.89
CA ALA A 850 29.92 45.99 22.45
C ALA A 850 28.64 45.71 21.65
N ALA A 851 27.79 44.80 22.11
CA ALA A 851 26.50 44.50 21.48
C ALA A 851 25.52 45.66 21.61
N THR A 852 25.48 46.30 22.78
CA THR A 852 24.67 47.48 23.07
C THR A 852 25.04 48.64 22.14
N TRP A 853 26.33 48.88 21.94
CA TRP A 853 26.81 49.86 20.98
C TRP A 853 26.49 49.48 19.53
N TYR A 854 26.75 48.23 19.12
CA TYR A 854 26.55 47.79 17.73
C TYR A 854 25.09 47.87 17.28
N TYR A 855 24.15 47.52 18.17
CA TYR A 855 22.70 47.58 17.91
C TYR A 855 22.07 48.92 18.32
N SER A 856 22.86 49.88 18.78
CA SER A 856 22.40 51.20 19.25
C SER A 856 21.30 51.09 20.32
N LEU A 857 21.52 50.30 21.37
CA LEU A 857 20.56 50.14 22.47
C LEU A 857 20.57 51.32 23.46
N GLU A 858 21.58 52.20 23.42
CA GLU A 858 21.67 53.41 24.25
C GLU A 858 20.71 54.49 23.72
N HIS A 859 19.47 54.54 24.20
CA HIS A 859 18.48 55.56 23.83
C HIS A 859 17.94 56.30 25.06
N SER A 860 17.37 57.50 24.85
CA SER A 860 16.77 58.30 25.92
C SER A 860 15.62 57.56 26.59
N THR A 861 15.38 57.84 27.88
CA THR A 861 14.31 57.24 28.69
C THR A 861 12.89 57.42 28.14
N ASP A 862 12.72 58.22 27.07
CA ASP A 862 11.44 58.69 26.56
C ASP A 862 10.94 57.90 25.32
N ASP A 863 11.78 57.10 24.65
CA ASP A 863 11.37 56.29 23.47
C ASP A 863 11.60 54.78 23.67
N TYR A 864 10.66 54.14 24.38
CA TYR A 864 10.65 52.69 24.59
C TYR A 864 10.51 51.88 23.28
N SER A 865 9.98 52.49 22.21
CA SER A 865 9.65 51.79 20.96
C SER A 865 10.89 51.47 20.11
N SER A 866 11.87 52.38 20.07
CA SER A 866 13.15 52.15 19.40
C SER A 866 13.99 51.12 20.16
N PHE A 867 14.12 51.28 21.47
CA PHE A 867 14.81 50.32 22.34
C PHE A 867 14.25 48.90 22.20
N SER A 868 12.94 48.72 22.29
CA SER A 868 12.31 47.40 22.16
C SER A 868 12.60 46.74 20.81
N ARG A 869 12.57 47.49 19.71
CA ARG A 869 12.86 46.97 18.36
C ARG A 869 14.33 46.63 18.18
N ALA A 870 15.22 47.49 18.67
CA ALA A 870 16.66 47.25 18.59
C ALA A 870 17.07 46.02 19.42
N LEU A 871 16.49 45.85 20.62
CA LEU A 871 16.71 44.67 21.45
C LEU A 871 16.17 43.38 20.80
N GLU A 872 15.00 43.46 20.16
CA GLU A 872 14.47 42.33 19.38
C GLU A 872 15.39 41.95 18.21
N ASN A 873 15.97 42.95 17.53
CA ASN A 873 16.94 42.72 16.46
C ASN A 873 18.21 42.04 16.97
N ALA A 874 18.79 42.55 18.06
CA ALA A 874 20.00 42.00 18.67
C ALA A 874 19.78 40.53 19.10
N THR A 875 18.69 40.27 19.82
CA THR A 875 18.36 38.92 20.30
C THR A 875 18.00 37.96 19.16
N ARG A 876 17.27 38.40 18.13
CA ARG A 876 16.99 37.56 16.94
C ARG A 876 18.28 37.16 16.22
N ASP A 877 19.19 38.10 16.01
CA ASP A 877 20.44 37.81 15.32
C ASP A 877 21.32 36.86 16.15
N GLN A 878 21.43 37.07 17.47
CA GLN A 878 22.24 36.23 18.37
C GLN A 878 21.67 34.82 18.57
N PHE A 879 20.36 34.69 18.78
CA PHE A 879 19.74 33.43 19.20
C PHE A 879 19.08 32.64 18.07
N ILE A 880 18.79 33.26 16.92
CA ILE A 880 18.01 32.63 15.84
C ILE A 880 18.76 32.70 14.51
N THR A 881 18.89 33.89 13.91
CA THR A 881 19.35 34.03 12.51
C THR A 881 20.82 33.64 12.33
N CYS A 882 21.74 34.14 13.16
CA CYS A 882 23.15 33.80 13.00
C CYS A 882 23.47 32.35 13.38
N PRO A 883 22.87 31.76 14.43
CA PRO A 883 22.97 30.32 14.67
C PRO A 883 22.47 29.45 13.51
N ILE A 884 21.40 29.85 12.83
CA ILE A 884 20.90 29.17 11.63
C ILE A 884 21.92 29.23 10.49
N ILE A 885 22.48 30.41 10.21
CA ILE A 885 23.51 30.59 9.17
C ILE A 885 24.76 29.76 9.49
N ASN A 886 25.21 29.78 10.74
CA ASN A 886 26.37 29.00 11.19
C ASN A 886 26.11 27.49 11.03
N MET A 887 24.91 27.03 11.37
CA MET A 887 24.53 25.62 11.20
C MET A 887 24.46 25.23 9.72
N ALA A 888 23.81 26.05 8.87
CA ALA A 888 23.72 25.81 7.42
C ALA A 888 25.12 25.74 6.78
N SER A 889 26.00 26.69 7.13
CA SER A 889 27.38 26.75 6.65
C SER A 889 28.19 25.54 7.11
N HIS A 890 28.09 25.16 8.38
CA HIS A 890 28.76 23.97 8.89
C HIS A 890 28.28 22.68 8.19
N TRP A 891 26.97 22.53 8.02
CA TRP A 891 26.37 21.33 7.42
C TRP A 891 26.76 21.19 5.95
N ALA A 892 26.77 22.30 5.21
CA ALA A 892 27.18 22.34 3.81
C ALA A 892 28.68 22.09 3.65
N ALA A 893 29.53 22.72 4.48
CA ALA A 893 30.97 22.55 4.43
C ALA A 893 31.40 21.11 4.74
N ALA A 894 30.72 20.45 5.67
CA ALA A 894 30.97 19.05 6.02
C ALA A 894 30.41 18.05 4.98
N SER A 895 29.78 18.51 3.90
CA SER A 895 29.15 17.65 2.88
C SER A 895 28.17 16.61 3.46
N ARG A 896 27.48 16.99 4.55
CA ARG A 896 26.55 16.13 5.30
C ARG A 896 25.20 15.93 4.61
N GLY A 897 24.93 16.64 3.52
CA GLY A 897 23.70 16.53 2.73
C GLY A 897 23.50 17.78 1.85
N ASN A 898 22.41 17.82 1.09
CA ASN A 898 22.02 19.04 0.39
C ASN A 898 21.47 20.05 1.39
N VAL A 899 21.90 21.31 1.32
CA VAL A 899 21.43 22.37 2.23
C VAL A 899 20.68 23.42 1.43
N PHE A 900 19.49 23.80 1.89
CA PHE A 900 18.68 24.87 1.31
C PHE A 900 18.27 25.84 2.41
N MET A 901 18.49 27.13 2.16
CA MET A 901 18.20 28.18 3.13
C MET A 901 17.07 29.10 2.64
N TYR A 902 16.17 29.50 3.55
CA TYR A 902 15.18 30.56 3.30
C TYR A 902 15.21 31.67 4.34
N HIS A 903 14.58 32.79 4.01
CA HIS A 903 14.27 33.86 4.97
C HIS A 903 12.91 34.50 4.64
N VAL A 904 12.10 34.77 5.66
CA VAL A 904 10.84 35.51 5.52
C VAL A 904 11.05 36.97 5.95
N PRO A 905 10.81 37.95 5.08
CA PRO A 905 10.93 39.36 5.45
C PRO A 905 9.77 39.82 6.34
N GLU A 906 9.92 41.03 6.87
CA GLU A 906 8.87 41.67 7.68
C GLU A 906 7.63 41.95 6.82
N ASN A 907 6.45 41.66 7.38
CA ASN A 907 5.15 41.94 6.77
C ASN A 907 4.29 42.73 7.77
N SER A 908 3.53 43.69 7.27
CA SER A 908 2.69 44.60 8.06
C SER A 908 1.30 44.03 8.38
N SER A 909 0.94 42.88 7.82
CA SER A 909 -0.34 42.19 8.09
C SER A 909 -0.31 41.33 9.35
N GLN A 910 -1.52 41.08 9.89
CA GLN A 910 -1.85 40.78 11.28
C GLN A 910 -0.99 39.73 12.01
N SER A 911 -0.72 39.99 13.30
CA SER A 911 -0.03 39.08 14.20
C SER A 911 -0.91 37.86 14.57
N GLN A 912 -0.82 36.78 13.81
CA GLN A 912 -1.28 35.46 14.25
C GLN A 912 -0.24 34.79 15.16
N GLU A 913 -0.64 33.69 15.80
CA GLU A 913 0.20 32.89 16.69
C GLU A 913 1.30 32.12 15.94
N LEU A 914 0.97 31.61 14.75
CA LEU A 914 1.93 31.00 13.82
C LEU A 914 2.69 32.09 13.05
N LEU A 915 3.96 31.84 12.74
CA LEU A 915 4.75 32.70 11.87
C LEU A 915 4.46 32.42 10.39
N LEU A 916 4.71 33.40 9.53
CA LEU A 916 4.36 33.36 8.11
C LEU A 916 4.98 32.19 7.34
N ASP A 917 6.18 31.76 7.69
CA ASP A 917 6.80 30.57 7.09
C ASP A 917 5.99 29.30 7.33
N VAL A 918 5.55 29.07 8.57
CA VAL A 918 4.71 27.92 8.91
C VAL A 918 3.31 28.08 8.31
N GLN A 919 2.73 29.28 8.36
CA GLN A 919 1.43 29.57 7.74
C GLN A 919 1.43 29.21 6.26
N TYR A 920 2.45 29.65 5.51
CA TYR A 920 2.56 29.37 4.09
C TYR A 920 2.90 27.90 3.80
N ALA A 921 3.74 27.26 4.60
CA ALA A 921 4.14 25.86 4.41
C ALA A 921 3.03 24.85 4.68
N PHE A 922 2.05 25.17 5.55
CA PHE A 922 0.93 24.28 5.87
C PHE A 922 -0.39 24.72 5.24
N GLY A 923 -0.37 25.71 4.33
CA GLY A 923 -1.54 26.09 3.55
C GLY A 923 -2.61 26.84 4.35
N LEU A 924 -2.24 27.54 5.42
CA LEU A 924 -3.19 28.33 6.24
C LEU A 924 -4.05 29.31 5.41
N PRO A 925 -3.54 29.95 4.34
CA PRO A 925 -4.36 30.77 3.46
C PRO A 925 -5.54 30.06 2.79
N PHE A 926 -5.58 28.72 2.81
CA PHE A 926 -6.64 27.88 2.26
C PHE A 926 -7.58 27.29 3.33
N TYR A 927 -7.36 27.60 4.60
CA TYR A 927 -8.24 27.13 5.67
C TYR A 927 -9.57 27.90 5.60
N PRO A 928 -10.73 27.25 5.78
CA PRO A 928 -12.03 27.92 5.71
C PRO A 928 -12.15 29.09 6.69
N LYS A 929 -11.49 28.98 7.85
CA LYS A 929 -11.44 30.03 8.88
C LYS A 929 -10.73 31.31 8.42
N TYR A 930 -9.77 31.19 7.51
CA TYR A 930 -8.90 32.28 7.08
C TYR A 930 -9.08 32.66 5.62
N GLU A 931 -10.13 32.16 4.97
CA GLU A 931 -10.35 32.30 3.53
C GLU A 931 -10.38 33.77 3.07
N GLU A 932 -10.90 34.69 3.90
CA GLU A 932 -10.98 36.13 3.61
C GLU A 932 -9.80 36.95 4.18
N GLN A 933 -8.89 36.35 4.95
CA GLN A 933 -7.81 37.08 5.64
C GLN A 933 -6.53 37.23 4.79
N PHE A 934 -6.36 36.40 3.76
CA PHE A 934 -5.17 36.37 2.92
C PHE A 934 -5.46 36.82 1.49
N THR A 935 -4.53 37.57 0.89
CA THR A 935 -4.67 38.01 -0.50
C THR A 935 -4.46 36.87 -1.50
N VAL A 936 -4.83 37.09 -2.76
CA VAL A 936 -4.64 36.11 -3.84
C VAL A 936 -3.14 35.85 -4.06
N GLU A 937 -2.29 36.87 -3.91
CA GLU A 937 -0.84 36.76 -4.00
C GLU A 937 -0.27 35.91 -2.86
N GLU A 938 -0.75 36.09 -1.63
CA GLU A 938 -0.35 35.30 -0.46
C GLU A 938 -0.79 33.82 -0.60
N LYS A 939 -2.00 33.57 -1.12
CA LYS A 939 -2.47 32.22 -1.46
C LYS A 939 -1.59 31.57 -2.52
N SER A 940 -1.24 32.31 -3.57
CA SER A 940 -0.32 31.83 -4.63
C SER A 940 1.08 31.54 -4.09
N LEU A 941 1.60 32.41 -3.22
CA LEU A 941 2.89 32.23 -2.55
C LEU A 941 2.88 30.98 -1.66
N SER A 942 1.84 30.80 -0.85
CA SER A 942 1.68 29.60 -0.01
C SER A 942 1.63 28.32 -0.83
N LEU A 943 0.94 28.32 -1.97
CA LEU A 943 0.91 27.15 -2.86
C LEU A 943 2.31 26.78 -3.38
N GLN A 944 3.13 27.77 -3.74
CA GLN A 944 4.51 27.54 -4.19
C GLN A 944 5.41 27.07 -3.03
N ILE A 945 5.25 27.63 -1.83
CA ILE A 945 6.00 27.19 -0.65
C ILE A 945 5.63 25.75 -0.27
N MET A 946 4.34 25.38 -0.27
CA MET A 946 3.90 24.00 -0.07
C MET A 946 4.53 23.05 -1.10
N GLN A 947 4.66 23.46 -2.37
CA GLN A 947 5.34 22.68 -3.39
C GLN A 947 6.84 22.52 -3.09
N TYR A 948 7.56 23.58 -2.70
CA TYR A 948 8.97 23.48 -2.32
C TYR A 948 9.19 22.53 -1.15
N ILE A 949 8.39 22.65 -0.08
CA ILE A 949 8.49 21.79 1.09
C ILE A 949 8.17 20.34 0.71
N SER A 950 7.11 20.11 -0.06
CA SER A 950 6.74 18.76 -0.48
C SER A 950 7.78 18.13 -1.40
N ASN A 951 8.36 18.89 -2.33
CA ASN A 951 9.46 18.42 -3.19
C ASN A 951 10.70 18.06 -2.36
N PHE A 952 11.05 18.90 -1.37
CA PHE A 952 12.16 18.62 -0.47
C PHE A 952 11.92 17.34 0.35
N VAL A 953 10.72 17.16 0.91
CA VAL A 953 10.33 15.94 1.63
C VAL A 953 10.35 14.72 0.71
N ASN A 954 10.00 14.87 -0.56
CA ASN A 954 10.05 13.80 -1.55
C ASN A 954 11.50 13.43 -1.93
N SER A 955 12.27 14.39 -2.45
CA SER A 955 13.54 14.14 -3.17
C SER A 955 14.79 14.58 -2.41
N GLY A 956 14.68 15.45 -1.41
CA GLY A 956 15.81 16.14 -0.78
C GLY A 956 16.19 17.44 -1.47
N ASN A 957 15.43 17.86 -2.49
CA ASN A 957 15.65 19.08 -3.23
C ASN A 957 14.31 19.78 -3.50
N PRO A 958 14.12 21.04 -3.06
CA PRO A 958 12.84 21.75 -3.24
C PRO A 958 12.45 21.96 -4.72
N ASN A 959 13.40 21.88 -5.65
CA ASN A 959 13.12 22.09 -7.08
C ASN A 959 12.51 20.87 -7.78
N TYR A 960 12.78 19.66 -7.28
CA TYR A 960 12.49 18.43 -8.00
C TYR A 960 11.54 17.54 -7.19
N PRO A 961 10.39 17.14 -7.75
CA PRO A 961 9.44 16.27 -7.05
C PRO A 961 9.97 14.84 -6.88
N HIS A 962 10.86 14.40 -7.77
CA HIS A 962 11.41 13.04 -7.77
C HIS A 962 12.93 13.09 -7.67
N SER A 963 13.56 12.20 -6.89
CA SER A 963 15.03 12.13 -6.80
C SER A 963 15.71 11.63 -8.08
N PHE A 964 14.97 10.89 -8.90
CA PHE A 964 15.46 10.28 -10.14
C PHE A 964 15.28 11.15 -11.39
N SER A 965 14.65 12.33 -11.28
CA SER A 965 14.37 13.28 -12.37
C SER A 965 14.85 14.68 -12.00
N LYS A 966 15.44 15.40 -12.96
CA LYS A 966 15.85 16.80 -12.80
C LYS A 966 14.86 17.78 -13.45
N ARG A 967 13.62 17.34 -13.69
CA ARG A 967 12.58 18.20 -14.25
C ARG A 967 11.78 18.90 -13.15
N MET A 968 11.66 20.22 -13.27
CA MET A 968 10.91 21.05 -12.33
C MET A 968 9.40 20.99 -12.62
N SER A 969 8.61 21.10 -11.56
CA SER A 969 7.14 21.26 -11.64
C SER A 969 6.81 22.72 -11.93
N GLY A 970 6.32 23.00 -13.14
CA GLY A 970 5.84 24.34 -13.50
C GLY A 970 6.96 25.40 -13.57
N ALA A 971 6.56 26.67 -13.49
CA ALA A 971 7.43 27.83 -13.64
C ALA A 971 7.83 28.46 -12.30
N MET A 972 8.19 27.63 -11.30
CA MET A 972 8.71 28.12 -10.02
C MET A 972 10.16 28.63 -10.16
N PRO A 973 10.54 29.73 -9.50
CA PRO A 973 11.92 30.20 -9.49
C PRO A 973 12.89 29.15 -8.93
N LEU A 974 14.02 28.92 -9.58
CA LEU A 974 15.01 27.98 -9.07
C LEU A 974 15.46 28.37 -7.65
N TRP A 975 15.53 27.38 -6.76
CA TRP A 975 16.09 27.50 -5.42
C TRP A 975 17.49 26.87 -5.40
N PRO A 976 18.56 27.67 -5.48
CA PRO A 976 19.92 27.14 -5.49
C PRO A 976 20.28 26.53 -4.14
N MET A 977 21.16 25.54 -4.17
CA MET A 977 21.75 24.96 -2.97
C MET A 977 22.59 26.02 -2.23
N TYR A 978 22.57 25.95 -0.90
CA TYR A 978 23.43 26.74 -0.05
C TYR A 978 24.87 26.26 -0.15
N LEU A 979 25.80 27.16 -0.49
CA LEU A 979 27.24 26.88 -0.56
C LEU A 979 27.96 27.80 0.42
N PRO A 980 28.88 27.28 1.27
CA PRO A 980 29.55 28.04 2.33
C PRO A 980 30.76 28.82 1.79
N ASN A 981 30.56 29.59 0.71
CA ASN A 981 31.58 30.41 0.08
C ASN A 981 31.02 31.77 -0.35
N ASP A 982 31.90 32.73 -0.62
CA ASP A 982 31.51 34.10 -0.96
C ASP A 982 30.68 34.20 -2.27
N ASP A 983 30.90 33.28 -3.21
CA ASP A 983 30.13 33.17 -4.45
C ASP A 983 28.75 32.50 -4.26
N GLY A 984 28.55 31.83 -3.12
CA GLY A 984 27.35 31.11 -2.74
C GLY A 984 26.48 31.90 -1.76
N ASP A 985 26.42 31.43 -0.52
CA ASP A 985 25.65 31.99 0.60
C ASP A 985 24.22 32.40 0.21
N ASN A 986 23.60 31.58 -0.63
CA ASN A 986 22.32 31.85 -1.26
C ASN A 986 21.17 31.45 -0.33
N TYR A 987 20.12 32.26 -0.29
CA TYR A 987 18.86 31.90 0.35
C TYR A 987 17.66 32.33 -0.50
N LYS A 988 16.53 31.66 -0.29
CA LYS A 988 15.26 32.02 -0.90
C LYS A 988 14.50 32.99 0.01
N GLU A 989 14.11 34.13 -0.53
CA GLU A 989 13.31 35.11 0.21
C GLU A 989 11.81 34.87 -0.05
N PHE A 990 11.01 34.68 1.00
CA PHE A 990 9.58 34.38 0.87
C PHE A 990 8.76 35.66 0.68
N THR A 991 8.82 36.19 -0.54
CA THR A 991 7.93 37.24 -1.06
C THR A 991 7.19 36.72 -2.29
N ALA A 992 6.20 37.46 -2.80
CA ALA A 992 5.41 37.03 -3.96
C ALA A 992 6.26 36.65 -5.21
N SER A 993 7.46 37.23 -5.38
CA SER A 993 8.36 36.93 -6.51
C SER A 993 9.39 35.83 -6.22
N LEU A 994 9.49 35.36 -4.96
CA LEU A 994 10.42 34.30 -4.52
C LEU A 994 11.88 34.51 -5.02
N PRO A 995 12.49 35.70 -4.82
CA PRO A 995 13.81 35.99 -5.34
C PRO A 995 14.88 35.20 -4.58
N THR A 996 15.95 34.88 -5.28
CA THR A 996 17.17 34.36 -4.67
C THR A 996 18.03 35.54 -4.23
N ARG A 997 18.38 35.58 -2.95
CA ARG A 997 19.26 36.57 -2.34
C ARG A 997 20.55 35.90 -1.88
N LYS A 998 21.56 36.71 -1.52
CA LYS A 998 22.85 36.25 -1.00
C LYS A 998 23.17 36.96 0.31
N ALA A 999 24.00 36.32 1.13
CA ALA A 999 24.64 36.94 2.29
C ALA A 999 23.64 37.51 3.32
N LEU A 1000 22.69 36.67 3.77
CA LEU A 1000 21.75 37.05 4.82
C LEU A 1000 22.53 37.48 6.06
N LYS A 1001 22.34 38.73 6.51
CA LYS A 1001 22.88 39.21 7.80
C LYS A 1001 24.39 39.01 7.98
N LYS A 1002 25.17 39.00 6.88
CA LYS A 1002 26.62 38.70 6.90
C LYS A 1002 27.42 39.60 7.85
N ALA A 1003 27.12 40.89 7.93
CA ALA A 1003 27.78 41.82 8.86
C ALA A 1003 27.46 41.47 10.33
N ASP A 1004 26.17 41.35 10.65
CA ASP A 1004 25.68 41.05 11.99
C ASP A 1004 26.17 39.67 12.49
N CYS A 1005 26.17 38.68 11.61
CA CYS A 1005 26.66 37.36 11.96
C CYS A 1005 28.18 37.30 12.04
N SER A 1006 28.92 38.14 11.32
CA SER A 1006 30.36 38.30 11.53
C SER A 1006 30.66 38.98 12.86
N PHE A 1007 29.84 39.95 13.28
CA PHE A 1007 29.94 40.54 14.62
C PHE A 1007 29.83 39.45 15.71
N TRP A 1008 28.77 38.64 15.69
CA TRP A 1008 28.58 37.58 16.69
C TRP A 1008 29.59 36.43 16.58
N SER A 1009 29.87 35.91 15.39
CA SER A 1009 30.71 34.72 15.20
C SER A 1009 32.23 34.99 15.25
N ASN A 1010 32.66 36.19 14.81
CA ASN A 1010 34.08 36.52 14.70
C ASN A 1010 34.54 37.53 15.74
N TYR A 1011 33.88 38.69 15.83
CA TYR A 1011 34.31 39.75 16.74
C TYR A 1011 34.09 39.35 18.21
N ILE A 1012 32.87 38.98 18.58
CA ILE A 1012 32.55 38.57 19.96
C ILE A 1012 33.36 37.36 20.40
N ARG A 1013 33.60 36.39 19.51
CA ARG A 1013 34.48 35.25 19.81
C ARG A 1013 35.90 35.70 20.21
N ARG A 1014 36.49 36.65 19.47
CA ARG A 1014 37.83 37.20 19.80
C ARG A 1014 37.81 37.93 21.14
N VAL A 1015 36.79 38.74 21.39
CA VAL A 1015 36.61 39.43 22.68
C VAL A 1015 36.48 38.44 23.84
N LYS A 1016 35.69 37.37 23.67
CA LYS A 1016 35.55 36.32 24.69
C LYS A 1016 36.88 35.64 25.00
N THR A 1017 37.69 35.33 23.97
CA THR A 1017 39.01 34.74 24.17
C THR A 1017 40.04 35.67 24.82
N SER A 1018 39.94 36.98 24.62
CA SER A 1018 40.88 37.95 25.20
C SER A 1018 40.49 38.46 26.58
N THR A 1019 39.20 38.35 26.95
CA THR A 1019 38.65 38.83 28.24
C THR A 1019 38.33 37.70 29.23
N GLY A 1020 38.38 36.43 28.79
CA GLY A 1020 38.14 35.27 29.65
C GLY A 1020 39.26 35.06 30.68
N LYS A 1021 38.89 34.87 31.95
CA LYS A 1021 39.79 34.26 32.94
C LYS A 1021 40.04 32.80 32.55
N GLU A 1022 41.27 32.30 32.70
CA GLU A 1022 41.56 30.86 32.59
C GLU A 1022 40.73 30.10 33.62
N SER A 1023 39.55 29.63 33.24
CA SER A 1023 38.81 28.59 33.93
C SER A 1023 38.65 27.42 32.98
N GLU A 1024 39.16 26.28 33.42
CA GLU A 1024 39.28 25.03 32.68
C GLU A 1024 37.94 24.54 32.10
N GLU A 1025 38.04 23.92 30.92
CA GLU A 1025 37.03 23.12 30.21
C GLU A 1025 35.80 23.84 29.60
N GLN A 1026 35.96 24.49 28.42
CA GLN A 1026 35.02 24.35 27.28
C GLN A 1026 35.46 25.08 26.00
N ASP A 1027 35.29 24.37 24.86
CA ASP A 1027 35.14 24.85 23.48
C ASP A 1027 36.27 25.66 22.82
N LYS A 1028 37.36 24.95 22.45
CA LYS A 1028 38.23 25.38 21.34
C LYS A 1028 37.64 24.96 19.98
N PHE A 1029 36.89 25.85 19.33
CA PHE A 1029 36.64 25.78 17.89
C PHE A 1029 37.88 26.27 17.13
N TYR A 1030 38.70 25.35 16.62
CA TYR A 1030 39.79 25.70 15.71
C TYR A 1030 39.21 26.08 14.32
N PRO A 1031 39.66 27.17 13.69
CA PRO A 1031 39.37 27.40 12.27
C PRO A 1031 40.15 26.39 11.43
N LEU A 1032 39.47 25.78 10.45
CA LEU A 1032 40.10 25.11 9.32
C LEU A 1032 40.83 26.17 8.48
N SER A 1033 42.08 26.47 8.85
CA SER A 1033 43.06 27.03 7.91
C SER A 1033 43.65 25.87 7.12
N GLY A 1034 43.56 25.95 5.78
CA GLY A 1034 43.92 24.88 4.87
C GLY A 1034 45.30 24.27 5.10
N CYS A 1035 45.36 22.94 5.09
CA CYS A 1035 46.61 22.21 4.89
C CYS A 1035 47.09 22.45 3.45
N ASN A 1036 48.04 23.36 3.28
CA ASN A 1036 48.94 23.37 2.14
C ASN A 1036 49.75 22.06 2.18
N CYS A 1037 49.37 21.09 1.36
CA CYS A 1037 50.28 20.00 0.99
C CYS A 1037 51.19 20.52 -0.12
N GLY A 1038 52.39 20.93 0.26
CA GLY A 1038 53.50 21.13 -0.67
C GLY A 1038 54.27 19.83 -0.84
N PHE A 1039 54.43 19.46 -2.12
CA PHE A 1039 55.21 18.35 -2.71
C PHE A 1039 54.67 16.93 -2.61
#